data_AF-A0A671LQ99-F1
#
_entry.id   AF-A0A671LQ99-F1
#
_cell.length_a   1.000
_cell.length_b   1.000
_cell.length_c   1.000
_cell.angle_alpha   90.00
_cell.angle_beta   90.00
_cell.angle_gamma   90.00
#
_symmetry.space_group_name_H-M   'P 1'
#
loop_
_entity.id
_entity.type
_entity.pdbx_description
1 polymer ?
#
loop_
_entity_poly.entity_id
_entity_poly.type
_entity_poly.pdbx_seq_one_letter_code
_entity_poly.pdbx_strand_id
1 'polypeptide(L)'
;MASSVGNAADSTEPTKRMLSFQGLAELAHREYQSGDFEAAERHCMQLWRQEPDNTGVLLLLSSIHFQCRRLDRSSHFSTLAVKQNPMLAEAYSNLGNVYKERGQLQEAIEHYRHALRLKPDFIDGYINLAAALVAAGDMEGAVQAYVSALQYNPDLYCVRSDLGNLLKALGRLEEAKACYLKAIETQPNFAVAWSNLGCVFNAQGEIWLAIHHFEKAVTLDPNFLDAYINLGNVLKEARIFDRAVAGYLRALSLSPNHAVVHGNLACVYYEQGLIDLAVDTYRRAIELQPHFPDAYCNLANALKEKGNVSEAEECYNTALRLCPTHADSLNNLANIKREQGNIEDAVQLYRKALEVRGPVTSNQPHIYAGCSGGAAVLHSSMNLETWRIHFLSVVFSVTLNSNCISLLSKDSGNIPEAIASYRTALKLKPEFPDAYCNLAHCLQIVCDWTDYDERMKKLVSIVADQLEKNRLPSVHPHHSMLYPLSHGFRKAIAERHGNLCLDKVNALHKPAYERPKDLKASGGRLRVAYVSSDFGNHPTSHLMQSIPGMHNSEKFEVFCYALSPDDSTNFRVKVMAEAHHFIDLSQITCNGKAADRIQQDGVHILVNMNGYTKGARNELFALRPAPIQAMWLGYPGTSGGPFMDYIITDKETSPFEVAEQYSEKLAYMPNTFFIGDHANMFPHLKKKAVIDFKSNGHIFDNRIVLNGIDLKAFLESLPDIKVVKMECDGQESADSNGALSMPIIPMNTAAEAIINMINQGQIQVTINGFTVSNGLATTQIFTVEEVIVSGTVALQINNKAATGEEVPRTIVVTTRSQYGLPEDSIVYCNFNQLYKIDPPTLQMWANILKRVPNSVIWLLRFPAVGEPNIQQYAQNMGLPASRIIFSPVAPKEEHVRRGQLADVCLDTPLCNGHTTGMDVLWAGTPMTLASRVAASQLTCLGCPELIAQSRQEYEDVAVKLGTDMEFLKKVRSRVWKQRICSPLFNTKQYTMDLERLYLQMWERYAAGGKPDHMVKMQSLESSESG
;
A
#
# COMPACT_ATOMS: atom_id res chain seq x y z
N MET A 1 -103.80 -3.52 -2.31
CA MET A 1 -105.02 -2.82 -1.84
C MET A 1 -104.55 -1.56 -1.12
N ALA A 2 -104.50 -0.41 -1.80
CA ALA A 2 -105.58 0.56 -2.03
C ALA A 2 -105.62 1.69 -0.97
N SER A 3 -105.31 2.92 -1.44
CA SER A 3 -105.74 4.27 -1.00
C SER A 3 -105.36 4.77 0.42
N SER A 4 -105.11 6.05 0.70
CA SER A 4 -105.56 7.30 0.06
C SER A 4 -104.67 8.51 0.40
N VAL A 5 -104.70 9.51 -0.49
CA VAL A 5 -104.25 10.90 -0.36
C VAL A 5 -105.24 11.70 0.52
N GLY A 6 -104.79 12.73 1.27
CA GLY A 6 -105.68 13.80 1.76
C GLY A 6 -105.15 14.65 2.92
N ASN A 7 -104.81 15.91 2.62
CA ASN A 7 -104.46 17.02 3.53
C ASN A 7 -105.58 17.41 4.52
N ALA A 8 -105.22 17.88 5.73
CA ALA A 8 -105.36 19.29 6.15
C ALA A 8 -105.04 19.51 7.66
N ALA A 9 -104.20 20.51 7.89
CA ALA A 9 -103.94 21.34 9.08
C ALA A 9 -104.48 20.91 10.47
N ASP A 10 -103.55 20.80 11.42
CA ASP A 10 -103.71 21.50 12.69
C ASP A 10 -102.37 22.05 13.18
N SER A 11 -102.40 23.32 13.57
CA SER A 11 -101.29 24.15 14.01
C SER A 11 -100.86 23.81 15.43
N THR A 12 -99.56 23.59 15.67
CA THR A 12 -98.88 23.96 16.93
C THR A 12 -97.37 23.89 16.72
N GLU A 13 -96.73 25.06 16.63
CA GLU A 13 -95.27 25.20 16.75
C GLU A 13 -94.81 24.77 18.15
N PRO A 14 -93.75 23.95 18.30
CA PRO A 14 -93.09 23.77 19.58
C PRO A 14 -92.05 24.87 19.79
N THR A 15 -92.29 25.64 20.84
CA THR A 15 -91.48 26.75 21.35
C THR A 15 -90.02 26.30 21.58
N LYS A 16 -89.05 26.89 20.87
CA LYS A 16 -87.61 26.73 21.13
C LYS A 16 -87.29 27.20 22.56
N ARG A 17 -86.95 26.28 23.46
CA ARG A 17 -86.28 26.62 24.73
C ARG A 17 -84.93 27.25 24.41
N MET A 18 -84.81 28.57 24.56
CA MET A 18 -83.50 29.24 24.56
C MET A 18 -82.71 28.74 25.77
N LEU A 19 -81.57 28.09 25.53
CA LEU A 19 -80.59 27.81 26.57
C LEU A 19 -80.13 29.14 27.18
N SER A 20 -80.05 29.21 28.51
CA SER A 20 -79.40 30.31 29.22
C SER A 20 -77.95 30.44 28.76
N PHE A 21 -77.39 31.66 28.75
CA PHE A 21 -76.01 31.96 28.34
C PHE A 21 -74.98 30.95 28.91
N GLN A 22 -75.09 30.64 30.21
CA GLN A 22 -74.21 29.71 30.91
C GLN A 22 -74.28 28.26 30.37
N GLY A 23 -75.49 27.78 30.04
CA GLY A 23 -75.68 26.45 29.45
C GLY A 23 -75.16 26.34 28.01
N LEU A 24 -75.21 27.43 27.24
CA LEU A 24 -74.64 27.47 25.89
C LEU A 24 -73.10 27.57 25.92
N ALA A 25 -72.53 28.28 26.91
CA ALA A 25 -71.08 28.35 27.12
C ALA A 25 -70.48 27.00 27.54
N GLU A 26 -71.13 26.25 28.42
CA GLU A 26 -70.70 24.90 28.79
C GLU A 26 -70.75 23.93 27.61
N LEU A 27 -71.80 24.01 26.78
CA LEU A 27 -71.93 23.18 25.58
C LEU A 27 -70.77 23.44 24.60
N ALA A 28 -70.47 24.70 24.31
CA ALA A 28 -69.39 25.07 23.42
C ALA A 28 -68.00 24.60 23.91
N HIS A 29 -67.76 24.64 25.23
CA HIS A 29 -66.53 24.09 25.82
C HIS A 29 -66.44 22.57 25.69
N ARG A 30 -67.55 21.84 25.89
CA ARG A 30 -67.57 20.38 25.72
C ARG A 30 -67.34 19.98 24.26
N GLU A 31 -67.97 20.70 23.33
CA GLU A 31 -67.78 20.48 21.89
C GLU A 31 -66.32 20.71 21.49
N TYR A 32 -65.69 21.79 21.98
CA TYR A 32 -64.26 22.05 21.78
C TYR A 32 -63.38 20.92 22.33
N GLN A 33 -63.65 20.45 23.55
CA GLN A 33 -62.91 19.33 24.16
C GLN A 33 -63.09 18.01 23.41
N SER A 34 -64.26 17.79 22.79
CA SER A 34 -64.54 16.61 21.97
C SER A 34 -63.94 16.68 20.55
N GLY A 35 -63.37 17.82 20.16
CA GLY A 35 -62.80 18.04 18.83
C GLY A 35 -63.81 18.46 17.75
N ASP A 36 -65.09 18.67 18.10
CA ASP A 36 -66.10 19.23 17.19
C ASP A 36 -65.99 20.76 17.14
N PHE A 37 -64.95 21.23 16.44
CA PHE A 37 -64.63 22.65 16.35
C PHE A 37 -65.66 23.46 15.56
N GLU A 38 -66.43 22.82 14.66
CA GLU A 38 -67.46 23.50 13.87
C GLU A 38 -68.74 23.76 14.68
N ALA A 39 -69.18 22.80 15.50
CA ALA A 39 -70.27 23.03 16.44
C ALA A 39 -69.88 24.04 17.52
N ALA A 40 -68.67 23.91 18.08
CA ALA A 40 -68.14 24.83 19.07
C ALA A 40 -68.04 26.26 18.53
N GLU A 41 -67.60 26.46 17.29
CA GLU A 41 -67.56 27.78 16.64
C GLU A 41 -68.96 28.39 16.54
N ARG A 42 -69.97 27.61 16.09
CA ARG A 42 -71.34 28.11 15.93
C ARG A 42 -71.92 28.62 17.25
N HIS A 43 -71.78 27.84 18.33
CA HIS A 43 -72.28 28.21 19.64
C HIS A 43 -71.48 29.35 20.27
N CYS A 44 -70.15 29.38 20.12
CA CYS A 44 -69.32 30.50 20.57
C CYS A 44 -69.60 31.80 19.82
N MET A 45 -69.86 31.76 18.51
CA MET A 45 -70.24 32.94 17.73
C MET A 45 -71.62 33.46 18.14
N GLN A 46 -72.54 32.57 18.56
CA GLN A 46 -73.83 32.97 19.12
C GLN A 46 -73.66 33.65 20.48
N LEU A 47 -72.80 33.13 21.35
CA LEU A 47 -72.46 33.75 22.64
C LEU A 47 -71.79 35.11 22.46
N TRP A 48 -70.87 35.23 21.50
CA TRP A 48 -70.18 36.48 21.22
C TRP A 48 -71.12 37.57 20.69
N ARG A 49 -72.15 37.22 19.91
CA ARG A 49 -73.18 38.18 19.48
C ARG A 49 -74.03 38.71 20.65
N GLN A 50 -74.20 37.92 21.70
CA GLN A 50 -74.96 38.33 22.89
C GLN A 50 -74.10 39.17 23.83
N GLU A 51 -72.84 38.79 24.03
CA GLU A 51 -71.87 39.51 24.85
C GLU A 51 -70.53 39.65 24.10
N PRO A 52 -70.38 40.71 23.26
CA PRO A 52 -69.17 40.91 22.45
C PRO A 52 -67.88 41.08 23.24
N ASP A 53 -68.03 41.55 24.48
CA ASP A 53 -66.95 41.89 25.41
C ASP A 53 -66.59 40.73 26.37
N ASN A 54 -67.21 39.57 26.21
CA ASN A 54 -66.93 38.41 27.07
C ASN A 54 -65.58 37.78 26.72
N THR A 55 -64.58 38.03 27.55
CA THR A 55 -63.20 37.56 27.34
C THR A 55 -63.07 36.04 27.27
N GLY A 56 -63.88 35.28 28.02
CA GLY A 56 -63.89 33.82 27.97
C GLY A 56 -64.35 33.28 26.62
N VAL A 57 -65.37 33.89 26.03
CA VAL A 57 -65.86 33.54 24.67
C VAL A 57 -64.82 33.91 23.61
N LEU A 58 -64.17 35.07 23.73
CA LEU A 58 -63.11 35.51 22.81
C LEU A 58 -61.89 34.58 22.84
N LEU A 59 -61.45 34.13 24.02
CA LEU A 59 -60.38 33.14 24.17
C LEU A 59 -60.75 31.81 23.51
N LEU A 60 -61.96 31.31 23.76
CA LEU A 60 -62.42 30.05 23.18
C LEU A 60 -62.54 30.13 21.65
N LEU A 61 -63.07 31.23 21.11
CA LEU A 61 -63.09 31.47 19.66
C LEU A 61 -61.67 31.50 19.06
N SER A 62 -60.73 32.15 19.74
CA SER A 62 -59.33 32.16 19.31
C SER A 62 -58.74 30.75 19.26
N SER A 63 -58.94 29.94 20.30
CA SER A 63 -58.46 28.56 20.37
C SER A 63 -59.13 27.63 19.34
N ILE A 64 -60.44 27.78 19.09
CA ILE A 64 -61.17 27.06 18.04
C ILE A 64 -60.57 27.38 16.65
N HIS A 65 -60.40 28.67 16.35
CA HIS A 65 -59.84 29.08 15.07
C HIS A 65 -58.39 28.66 14.87
N PHE A 66 -57.60 28.61 15.95
CA PHE A 66 -56.24 28.07 15.93
C PHE A 66 -56.24 26.57 15.55
N GLN A 67 -57.08 25.75 16.19
CA GLN A 67 -57.19 24.31 15.90
C GLN A 67 -57.65 24.05 14.45
N CYS A 68 -58.52 24.90 13.91
CA CYS A 68 -58.93 24.83 12.50
C CYS A 68 -57.90 25.41 11.50
N ARG A 69 -56.67 25.75 11.92
CA ARG A 69 -55.62 26.43 11.11
C ARG A 69 -56.05 27.76 10.48
N ARG A 70 -57.06 28.44 11.04
CA ARG A 70 -57.55 29.77 10.60
C ARG A 70 -56.85 30.86 11.40
N LEU A 71 -55.54 31.00 11.18
CA LEU A 71 -54.63 31.82 12.00
C LEU A 71 -55.03 33.31 12.06
N ASP A 72 -55.54 33.90 10.97
CA ASP A 72 -55.97 35.31 10.96
C ASP A 72 -57.16 35.57 11.89
N ARG A 73 -58.15 34.67 11.90
CA ARG A 73 -59.29 34.78 12.80
C ARG A 73 -58.89 34.54 14.25
N SER A 74 -58.01 33.57 14.49
CA SER A 74 -57.46 33.32 15.83
C SER A 74 -56.73 34.56 16.38
N SER A 75 -55.85 35.16 15.57
CA SER A 75 -55.17 36.42 15.91
C SER A 75 -56.15 37.56 16.18
N HIS A 76 -57.20 37.69 15.36
CA HIS A 76 -58.22 38.71 15.52
C HIS A 76 -58.94 38.61 16.88
N PHE A 77 -59.46 37.43 17.22
CA PHE A 77 -60.17 37.23 18.49
C PHE A 77 -59.24 37.34 19.71
N SER A 78 -57.99 36.88 19.63
CA SER A 78 -57.03 37.12 20.72
C SER A 78 -56.72 38.62 20.89
N THR A 79 -56.61 39.38 19.80
CA THR A 79 -56.39 40.83 19.87
C THR A 79 -57.58 41.56 20.49
N LEU A 80 -58.81 41.12 20.18
CA LEU A 80 -60.01 41.63 20.86
C LEU A 80 -60.00 41.30 22.35
N ALA A 81 -59.61 40.07 22.72
CA ALA A 81 -59.49 39.67 24.13
C ALA A 81 -58.45 40.54 24.89
N VAL A 82 -57.30 40.83 24.27
CA VAL A 82 -56.28 41.72 24.84
C VAL A 82 -56.79 43.17 24.98
N LYS A 83 -57.52 43.68 23.98
CA LYS A 83 -58.11 45.04 24.05
C LYS A 83 -59.11 45.17 25.19
N GLN A 84 -59.91 44.13 25.42
CA GLN A 84 -60.94 44.13 26.45
C GLN A 84 -60.35 43.94 27.86
N ASN A 85 -59.33 43.10 27.99
CA ASN A 85 -58.61 42.92 29.25
C ASN A 85 -57.09 42.78 28.98
N PRO A 86 -56.32 43.87 29.13
CA PRO A 86 -54.87 43.84 28.95
C PRO A 86 -54.08 42.98 29.96
N MET A 87 -54.73 42.53 31.05
CA MET A 87 -54.10 41.67 32.07
C MET A 87 -54.35 40.17 31.83
N LEU A 88 -54.97 39.80 30.69
CA LEU A 88 -55.36 38.43 30.37
C LEU A 88 -54.21 37.63 29.74
N ALA A 89 -53.46 36.88 30.56
CA ALA A 89 -52.29 36.10 30.13
C ALA A 89 -52.60 35.08 29.01
N GLU A 90 -53.76 34.43 29.08
CA GLU A 90 -54.20 33.41 28.13
C GLU A 90 -54.34 33.98 26.70
N ALA A 91 -54.73 35.25 26.55
CA ALA A 91 -54.87 35.90 25.25
C ALA A 91 -53.52 36.16 24.59
N TYR A 92 -52.51 36.57 25.37
CA TYR A 92 -51.14 36.71 24.91
C TYR A 92 -50.52 35.35 24.55
N SER A 93 -50.82 34.29 25.29
CA SER A 93 -50.38 32.93 24.95
C SER A 93 -50.98 32.44 23.64
N ASN A 94 -52.27 32.69 23.40
CA ASN A 94 -52.93 32.34 22.14
C ASN A 94 -52.35 33.14 20.96
N LEU A 95 -51.99 34.42 21.14
CA LEU A 95 -51.23 35.17 20.13
C LEU A 95 -49.85 34.56 19.87
N GLY A 96 -49.13 34.20 20.93
CA GLY A 96 -47.83 33.53 20.81
C GLY A 96 -47.90 32.24 20.00
N ASN A 97 -48.95 31.44 20.19
CA ASN A 97 -49.19 30.22 19.41
C ASN A 97 -49.37 30.53 17.92
N VAL A 98 -50.14 31.56 17.58
CA VAL A 98 -50.33 32.00 16.18
C VAL A 98 -49.03 32.47 15.54
N TYR A 99 -48.21 33.27 16.24
CA TYR A 99 -46.92 33.73 15.73
C TYR A 99 -45.92 32.59 15.54
N LYS A 100 -45.91 31.61 16.45
CA LYS A 100 -45.07 30.41 16.34
C LYS A 100 -45.40 29.60 15.08
N GLU A 101 -46.68 29.34 14.81
CA GLU A 101 -47.12 28.63 13.60
C GLU A 101 -46.83 29.39 12.29
N ARG A 102 -46.70 30.73 12.35
CA ARG A 102 -46.28 31.56 11.21
C ARG A 102 -44.77 31.59 11.00
N GLY A 103 -43.98 30.95 11.87
CA GLY A 103 -42.51 31.03 11.86
C GLY A 103 -41.95 32.36 12.40
N GLN A 104 -42.79 33.21 12.99
CA GLN A 104 -42.41 34.48 13.60
C GLN A 104 -42.01 34.24 15.06
N LEU A 105 -40.84 33.60 15.23
CA LEU A 105 -40.42 33.03 16.51
C LEU A 105 -40.12 34.08 17.58
N GLN A 106 -39.57 35.24 17.20
CA GLN A 106 -39.24 36.30 18.16
C GLN A 106 -40.50 36.94 18.76
N GLU A 107 -41.47 37.24 17.90
CA GLU A 107 -42.78 37.77 18.31
C GLU A 107 -43.52 36.76 19.20
N ALA A 108 -43.46 35.47 18.86
CA ALA A 108 -44.03 34.41 19.69
C ALA A 108 -43.41 34.40 21.11
N ILE A 109 -42.07 34.44 21.21
CA ILE A 109 -41.33 34.47 22.47
C ILE A 109 -41.70 35.69 23.31
N GLU A 110 -41.79 36.87 22.70
CA GLU A 110 -42.19 38.11 23.38
C GLU A 110 -43.59 38.01 23.98
N HIS A 111 -44.55 37.47 23.22
CA HIS A 111 -45.93 37.27 23.68
C HIS A 111 -46.03 36.25 24.82
N TYR A 112 -45.29 35.13 24.77
CA TYR A 112 -45.25 34.19 25.90
C TYR A 112 -44.59 34.80 27.14
N ARG A 113 -43.47 35.52 26.99
CA ARG A 113 -42.84 36.25 28.11
C ARG A 113 -43.79 37.28 28.72
N HIS A 114 -44.59 37.94 27.89
CA HIS A 114 -45.62 38.86 28.37
C HIS A 114 -46.73 38.15 29.14
N ALA A 115 -47.22 37.01 28.65
CA ALA A 115 -48.19 36.19 29.36
C ALA A 115 -47.67 35.77 30.74
N LEU A 116 -46.40 35.35 30.82
CA LEU A 116 -45.74 34.92 32.06
C LEU A 116 -45.46 36.08 33.03
N ARG A 117 -45.25 37.31 32.55
CA ARG A 117 -45.18 38.49 33.43
C ARG A 117 -46.51 38.80 34.10
N LEU A 118 -47.62 38.56 33.40
CA LEU A 118 -48.97 38.77 33.92
C LEU A 118 -49.41 37.65 34.87
N LYS A 119 -49.06 36.41 34.54
CA LYS A 119 -49.41 35.20 35.29
C LYS A 119 -48.18 34.29 35.45
N PRO A 120 -47.37 34.47 36.51
CA PRO A 120 -46.13 33.71 36.70
C PRO A 120 -46.32 32.22 36.94
N ASP A 121 -47.50 31.75 37.37
CA ASP A 121 -47.83 30.35 37.60
C ASP A 121 -48.45 29.66 36.36
N PHE A 122 -48.37 30.30 35.19
CA PHE A 122 -48.97 29.80 33.95
C PHE A 122 -48.10 28.74 33.26
N ILE A 123 -48.28 27.48 33.66
CA ILE A 123 -47.53 26.30 33.18
C ILE A 123 -47.54 26.19 31.64
N ASP A 124 -48.70 26.28 31.01
CA ASP A 124 -48.81 26.18 29.54
C ASP A 124 -48.03 27.29 28.83
N GLY A 125 -47.90 28.46 29.45
CA GLY A 125 -47.08 29.56 28.95
C GLY A 125 -45.59 29.21 28.94
N TYR A 126 -45.09 28.53 29.97
CA TYR A 126 -43.70 28.06 30.01
C TYR A 126 -43.43 26.93 29.02
N ILE A 127 -44.35 25.97 28.87
CA ILE A 127 -44.22 24.86 27.89
C ILE A 127 -44.18 25.43 26.47
N ASN A 128 -45.10 26.35 26.14
CA ASN A 128 -45.14 26.97 24.81
C ASN A 128 -43.93 27.88 24.55
N LEU A 129 -43.43 28.59 25.58
CA LEU A 129 -42.19 29.37 25.50
C LEU A 129 -40.99 28.46 25.22
N ALA A 130 -40.87 27.34 25.94
CA ALA A 130 -39.77 26.39 25.75
C ALA A 130 -39.75 25.84 24.32
N ALA A 131 -40.91 25.42 23.80
CA ALA A 131 -41.03 24.94 22.42
C ALA A 131 -40.62 26.01 21.38
N ALA A 132 -41.02 27.27 21.59
CA ALA A 132 -40.62 28.37 20.71
C ALA A 132 -39.12 28.70 20.78
N LEU A 133 -38.51 28.61 21.97
CA LEU A 133 -37.07 28.81 22.19
C LEU A 133 -36.23 27.71 21.53
N VAL A 134 -36.67 26.44 21.60
CA VAL A 134 -36.03 25.34 20.86
C VAL A 134 -36.06 25.59 19.36
N ALA A 135 -37.21 26.01 18.82
CA ALA A 135 -37.34 26.33 17.39
C ALA A 135 -36.46 27.53 16.98
N ALA A 136 -36.21 28.48 17.89
CA ALA A 136 -35.35 29.64 17.67
C ALA A 136 -33.85 29.36 17.88
N GLY A 137 -33.48 28.17 18.38
CA GLY A 137 -32.10 27.78 18.67
C GLY A 137 -31.58 28.21 20.04
N ASP A 138 -32.38 28.85 20.90
CA ASP A 138 -32.02 29.21 22.27
C ASP A 138 -32.30 28.03 23.22
N MET A 139 -31.39 27.05 23.21
CA MET A 139 -31.54 25.80 23.97
C MET A 139 -31.47 26.01 25.49
N GLU A 140 -30.62 26.92 25.98
CA GLU A 140 -30.50 27.18 27.44
C GLU A 140 -31.71 27.96 27.97
N GLY A 141 -32.26 28.90 27.21
CA GLY A 141 -33.52 29.55 27.55
C GLY A 141 -34.69 28.54 27.62
N ALA A 142 -34.73 27.56 26.72
CA ALA A 142 -35.74 26.51 26.73
C ALA A 142 -35.63 25.59 27.98
N VAL A 143 -34.40 25.25 28.41
CA VAL A 143 -34.17 24.51 29.67
C VAL A 143 -34.76 25.26 30.85
N GLN A 144 -34.50 26.57 30.97
CA GLN A 144 -35.04 27.37 32.08
C GLN A 144 -36.57 27.42 32.08
N ALA A 145 -37.19 27.52 30.91
CA ALA A 145 -38.64 27.53 30.78
C ALA A 145 -39.25 26.18 31.22
N TYR A 146 -38.70 25.04 30.80
CA TYR A 146 -39.16 23.73 31.26
C TYR A 146 -38.93 23.50 32.76
N VAL A 147 -37.79 23.92 33.30
CA VAL A 147 -37.53 23.85 34.75
C VAL A 147 -38.56 24.67 35.53
N SER A 148 -38.89 25.87 35.05
CA SER A 148 -39.92 26.72 35.66
C SER A 148 -41.30 26.06 35.62
N ALA A 149 -41.69 25.43 34.51
CA ALA A 149 -42.93 24.66 34.43
C ALA A 149 -42.98 23.53 35.47
N LEU A 150 -41.88 22.80 35.64
CA LEU A 150 -41.74 21.70 36.60
C LEU A 150 -41.65 22.16 38.06
N GLN A 151 -41.27 23.41 38.33
CA GLN A 151 -41.33 23.98 39.68
C GLN A 151 -42.78 24.18 40.15
N TYR A 152 -43.67 24.61 39.25
CA TYR A 152 -45.10 24.76 39.56
C TYR A 152 -45.86 23.44 39.57
N ASN A 153 -45.52 22.49 38.70
CA ASN A 153 -46.08 21.14 38.71
C ASN A 153 -45.00 20.07 38.44
N PRO A 154 -44.48 19.42 39.50
CA PRO A 154 -43.43 18.40 39.38
C PRO A 154 -43.85 17.11 38.66
N ASP A 155 -45.15 16.82 38.57
CA ASP A 155 -45.70 15.55 38.08
C ASP A 155 -45.90 15.50 36.55
N LEU A 156 -45.49 16.55 35.83
CA LEU A 156 -45.57 16.63 34.36
C LEU A 156 -44.49 15.76 33.70
N TYR A 157 -44.68 14.45 33.69
CA TYR A 157 -43.72 13.48 33.16
C TYR A 157 -43.38 13.69 31.67
N CYS A 158 -44.34 14.14 30.83
CA CYS A 158 -44.09 14.47 29.43
C CYS A 158 -43.10 15.64 29.30
N VAL A 159 -43.35 16.73 30.02
CA VAL A 159 -42.47 17.91 30.06
C VAL A 159 -41.08 17.54 30.57
N ARG A 160 -41.02 16.64 31.55
CA ARG A 160 -39.76 16.13 32.09
C ARG A 160 -38.97 15.30 31.08
N SER A 161 -39.65 14.49 30.27
CA SER A 161 -39.02 13.76 29.16
C SER A 161 -38.54 14.70 28.05
N ASP A 162 -39.31 15.75 27.72
CA ASP A 162 -38.90 16.76 26.73
C ASP A 162 -37.69 17.57 27.19
N LEU A 163 -37.64 17.94 28.48
CA LEU A 163 -36.45 18.52 29.10
C LEU A 163 -35.25 17.56 29.01
N GLY A 164 -35.45 16.27 29.28
CA GLY A 164 -34.41 15.26 29.12
C GLY A 164 -33.87 15.18 27.69
N ASN A 165 -34.75 15.25 26.68
CA ASN A 165 -34.36 15.26 25.26
C ASN A 165 -33.50 16.47 24.92
N LEU A 166 -33.88 17.65 25.42
CA LEU A 166 -33.13 18.88 25.22
C LEU A 166 -31.75 18.84 25.91
N LEU A 167 -31.68 18.33 27.15
CA LEU A 167 -30.42 18.17 27.88
C LEU A 167 -29.49 17.15 27.20
N LYS A 168 -30.04 16.07 26.64
CA LYS A 168 -29.28 15.11 25.83
C LYS A 168 -28.69 15.77 24.60
N ALA A 169 -29.45 16.63 23.91
CA ALA A 169 -28.98 17.38 22.74
C ALA A 169 -27.89 18.41 23.08
N LEU A 170 -27.86 18.91 24.32
CA LEU A 170 -26.79 19.76 24.86
C LEU A 170 -25.57 18.96 25.38
N GLY A 171 -25.59 17.63 25.33
CA GLY A 171 -24.53 16.77 25.88
C GLY A 171 -24.53 16.63 27.40
N ARG A 172 -25.54 17.16 28.11
CA ARG A 172 -25.71 17.08 29.58
C ARG A 172 -26.37 15.76 29.98
N LEU A 173 -25.67 14.65 29.71
CA LEU A 173 -26.23 13.29 29.80
C LEU A 173 -26.71 12.88 31.20
N GLU A 174 -26.01 13.24 32.26
CA GLU A 174 -26.41 12.91 33.63
C GLU A 174 -27.70 13.62 34.06
N GLU A 175 -27.89 14.87 33.63
CA GLU A 175 -29.12 15.62 33.91
C GLU A 175 -30.30 15.09 33.08
N ALA A 176 -30.04 14.70 31.82
CA ALA A 176 -31.03 14.03 30.97
C ALA A 176 -31.50 12.70 31.60
N LYS A 177 -30.54 11.89 32.09
CA LYS A 177 -30.81 10.64 32.80
C LYS A 177 -31.69 10.86 34.03
N ALA A 178 -31.38 11.86 34.86
CA ALA A 178 -32.19 12.19 36.03
C ALA A 178 -33.64 12.60 35.64
N CYS A 179 -33.80 13.32 34.53
CA CYS A 179 -35.11 13.68 34.01
C CYS A 179 -35.93 12.46 33.58
N TYR A 180 -35.33 11.53 32.81
CA TYR A 180 -36.02 10.32 32.36
C TYR A 180 -36.36 9.36 33.51
N LEU A 181 -35.43 9.14 34.45
CA LEU A 181 -35.70 8.30 35.63
C LEU A 181 -36.88 8.84 36.42
N LYS A 182 -36.93 10.15 36.63
CA LYS A 182 -38.04 10.76 37.37
C LYS A 182 -39.36 10.73 36.58
N ALA A 183 -39.32 10.85 35.25
CA ALA A 183 -40.51 10.65 34.41
C ALA A 183 -41.05 9.22 34.51
N ILE A 184 -40.17 8.22 34.59
CA ILE A 184 -40.52 6.80 34.80
C ILE A 184 -41.07 6.57 36.20
N GLU A 185 -40.51 7.20 37.24
CA GLU A 185 -41.05 7.13 38.60
C GLU A 185 -42.49 7.66 38.68
N THR A 186 -42.79 8.76 37.99
CA THR A 186 -44.14 9.34 37.95
C THR A 186 -45.09 8.50 37.09
N GLN A 187 -44.65 8.01 35.93
CA GLN A 187 -45.45 7.19 35.03
C GLN A 187 -44.65 5.97 34.51
N PRO A 188 -44.70 4.82 35.20
CA PRO A 188 -43.88 3.65 34.85
C PRO A 188 -44.15 3.06 33.46
N ASN A 189 -45.37 3.22 32.93
CA ASN A 189 -45.77 2.68 31.63
C ASN A 189 -45.40 3.59 30.44
N PHE A 190 -44.65 4.66 30.67
CA PHE A 190 -44.29 5.62 29.62
C PHE A 190 -43.10 5.11 28.77
N ALA A 191 -43.39 4.31 27.75
CA ALA A 191 -42.40 3.64 26.88
C ALA A 191 -41.35 4.58 26.28
N VAL A 192 -41.72 5.82 25.95
CA VAL A 192 -40.82 6.84 25.38
C VAL A 192 -39.68 7.20 26.33
N ALA A 193 -39.94 7.36 27.63
CA ALA A 193 -38.89 7.65 28.61
C ALA A 193 -37.92 6.46 28.79
N TRP A 194 -38.42 5.23 28.73
CA TRP A 194 -37.58 4.02 28.75
C TRP A 194 -36.65 3.95 27.53
N SER A 195 -37.17 4.21 26.32
CA SER A 195 -36.36 4.26 25.11
C SER A 195 -35.31 5.38 25.16
N ASN A 196 -35.71 6.58 25.58
CA ASN A 196 -34.78 7.71 25.71
C ASN A 196 -33.67 7.48 26.75
N LEU A 197 -34.00 6.81 27.86
CA LEU A 197 -33.02 6.38 28.84
C LEU A 197 -32.04 5.33 28.26
N GLY A 198 -32.54 4.40 27.45
CA GLY A 198 -31.71 3.46 26.69
C GLY A 198 -30.72 4.15 25.77
N CYS A 199 -31.15 5.23 25.07
CA CYS A 199 -30.25 6.05 24.26
C CYS A 199 -29.14 6.73 25.07
N VAL A 200 -29.44 7.19 26.30
CA VAL A 200 -28.43 7.78 27.19
C VAL A 200 -27.40 6.75 27.61
N PHE A 201 -27.83 5.56 28.05
CA PHE A 201 -26.90 4.49 28.42
C PHE A 201 -26.06 4.03 27.23
N ASN A 202 -26.63 3.99 26.03
CA ASN A 202 -25.86 3.70 24.82
C ASN A 202 -24.76 4.75 24.57
N ALA A 203 -25.09 6.03 24.69
CA ALA A 203 -24.12 7.12 24.55
C ALA A 203 -23.02 7.11 25.65
N GLN A 204 -23.30 6.50 26.80
CA GLN A 204 -22.36 6.28 27.90
C GLN A 204 -21.50 5.01 27.73
N GLY A 205 -21.78 4.16 26.74
CA GLY A 205 -21.10 2.87 26.55
C GLY A 205 -21.62 1.73 27.43
N GLU A 206 -22.71 1.96 28.18
CA GLU A 206 -23.35 0.98 29.05
C GLU A 206 -24.33 0.11 28.26
N ILE A 207 -23.78 -0.71 27.35
CA ILE A 207 -24.51 -1.47 26.32
C ILE A 207 -25.60 -2.36 26.92
N TRP A 208 -25.30 -3.08 28.00
CA TRP A 208 -26.26 -4.01 28.62
C TRP A 208 -27.46 -3.31 29.26
N LEU A 209 -27.23 -2.14 29.87
CA LEU A 209 -28.30 -1.31 30.41
C LEU A 209 -29.15 -0.73 29.27
N ALA A 210 -28.52 -0.27 28.19
CA ALA A 210 -29.23 0.20 27.00
C ALA A 210 -30.18 -0.89 26.45
N ILE A 211 -29.69 -2.12 26.27
CA ILE A 211 -30.53 -3.27 25.82
C ILE A 211 -31.71 -3.46 26.76
N HIS A 212 -31.49 -3.51 28.07
CA HIS A 212 -32.56 -3.71 29.06
C HIS A 212 -33.66 -2.64 28.93
N HIS A 213 -33.28 -1.37 28.83
CA HIS A 213 -34.24 -0.27 28.76
C HIS A 213 -34.99 -0.23 27.42
N PHE A 214 -34.35 -0.58 26.29
CA PHE A 214 -35.04 -0.74 25.02
C PHE A 214 -36.01 -1.92 25.01
N GLU A 215 -35.64 -3.06 25.62
CA GLU A 215 -36.54 -4.22 25.76
C GLU A 215 -37.78 -3.87 26.60
N LYS A 216 -37.60 -3.09 27.66
CA LYS A 216 -38.73 -2.56 28.44
C LYS A 216 -39.62 -1.65 27.62
N ALA A 217 -39.04 -0.76 26.81
CA ALA A 217 -39.80 0.13 25.94
C ALA A 217 -40.68 -0.64 24.95
N VAL A 218 -40.13 -1.64 24.24
CA VAL A 218 -40.91 -2.45 23.28
C VAL A 218 -41.90 -3.42 23.94
N THR A 219 -41.69 -3.78 25.21
CA THR A 219 -42.66 -4.55 26.00
C THR A 219 -43.87 -3.70 26.39
N LEU A 220 -43.63 -2.44 26.76
CA LEU A 220 -44.67 -1.48 27.13
C LEU A 220 -45.46 -0.98 25.91
N ASP A 221 -44.79 -0.79 24.78
CA ASP A 221 -45.41 -0.45 23.49
C ASP A 221 -44.88 -1.35 22.36
N PRO A 222 -45.60 -2.44 22.03
CA PRO A 222 -45.22 -3.36 20.96
C PRO A 222 -45.22 -2.78 19.54
N ASN A 223 -45.75 -1.57 19.34
CA ASN A 223 -45.78 -0.86 18.06
C ASN A 223 -44.74 0.27 17.97
N PHE A 224 -43.85 0.37 18.97
CA PHE A 224 -42.85 1.44 19.01
C PHE A 224 -41.67 1.17 18.05
N LEU A 225 -41.82 1.62 16.81
CA LEU A 225 -40.84 1.42 15.73
C LEU A 225 -39.41 1.84 16.11
N ASP A 226 -39.23 3.06 16.62
CA ASP A 226 -37.90 3.59 16.95
C ASP A 226 -37.18 2.78 18.03
N ALA A 227 -37.93 2.23 19.00
CA ALA A 227 -37.35 1.39 20.05
C ALA A 227 -36.82 0.06 19.48
N TYR A 228 -37.49 -0.55 18.48
CA TYR A 228 -36.98 -1.74 17.80
C TYR A 228 -35.73 -1.45 16.95
N ILE A 229 -35.69 -0.30 16.26
CA ILE A 229 -34.51 0.11 15.48
C ILE A 229 -33.31 0.34 16.41
N ASN A 230 -33.50 1.08 17.51
CA ASN A 230 -32.45 1.35 18.48
C ASN A 230 -31.98 0.06 19.19
N LEU A 231 -32.90 -0.83 19.55
CA LEU A 231 -32.58 -2.15 20.09
C LEU A 231 -31.72 -2.96 19.11
N GLY A 232 -32.11 -3.01 17.83
CA GLY A 232 -31.35 -3.69 16.78
C GLY A 232 -29.94 -3.12 16.60
N ASN A 233 -29.78 -1.79 16.66
CA ASN A 233 -28.48 -1.12 16.54
C ASN A 233 -27.55 -1.49 17.70
N VAL A 234 -28.03 -1.42 18.94
CA VAL A 234 -27.24 -1.77 20.13
C VAL A 234 -26.90 -3.27 20.16
N LEU A 235 -27.83 -4.14 19.75
CA LEU A 235 -27.57 -5.58 19.66
C LEU A 235 -26.53 -5.91 18.58
N LYS A 236 -26.51 -5.17 17.45
CA LYS A 236 -25.45 -5.27 16.44
C LYS A 236 -24.10 -4.88 17.02
N GLU A 237 -24.01 -3.75 17.72
CA GLU A 237 -22.78 -3.30 18.37
C GLU A 237 -22.27 -4.31 19.42
N ALA A 238 -23.19 -4.94 20.14
CA ALA A 238 -22.90 -6.03 21.08
C ALA A 238 -22.56 -7.38 20.42
N ARG A 239 -22.60 -7.46 19.07
CA ARG A 239 -22.42 -8.69 18.27
C ARG A 239 -23.41 -9.81 18.58
N ILE A 240 -24.61 -9.48 19.03
CA ILE A 240 -25.70 -10.43 19.30
C ILE A 240 -26.62 -10.46 18.06
N PHE A 241 -26.07 -10.99 16.96
CA PHE A 241 -26.66 -10.83 15.63
C PHE A 241 -28.06 -11.43 15.49
N ASP A 242 -28.32 -12.61 16.06
CA ASP A 242 -29.63 -13.28 15.95
C ASP A 242 -30.77 -12.41 16.51
N ARG A 243 -30.52 -11.74 17.64
CA ARG A 243 -31.49 -10.82 18.27
C ARG A 243 -31.56 -9.50 17.53
N ALA A 244 -30.45 -9.01 16.97
CA ALA A 244 -30.45 -7.80 16.13
C ALA A 244 -31.31 -7.99 14.88
N VAL A 245 -31.18 -9.13 14.19
CA VAL A 245 -32.01 -9.50 13.05
C VAL A 245 -33.49 -9.55 13.45
N ALA A 246 -33.83 -10.20 14.57
CA ALA A 246 -35.21 -10.24 15.05
C ALA A 246 -35.79 -8.83 15.32
N GLY A 247 -34.99 -7.94 15.92
CA GLY A 247 -35.37 -6.54 16.15
C GLY A 247 -35.64 -5.77 14.86
N TYR A 248 -34.75 -5.88 13.87
CA TYR A 248 -34.92 -5.23 12.57
C TYR A 248 -36.08 -5.81 11.76
N LEU A 249 -36.28 -7.13 11.75
CA LEU A 249 -37.43 -7.75 11.07
C LEU A 249 -38.75 -7.32 11.72
N ARG A 250 -38.78 -7.15 13.04
CA ARG A 250 -39.95 -6.60 13.73
C ARG A 250 -40.19 -5.13 13.34
N ALA A 251 -39.15 -4.31 13.28
CA ALA A 251 -39.25 -2.93 12.78
C ALA A 251 -39.78 -2.89 11.32
N LEU A 252 -39.29 -3.78 10.44
CA LEU A 252 -39.77 -3.89 9.07
C LEU A 252 -41.21 -4.43 8.95
N SER A 253 -41.67 -5.22 9.92
CA SER A 253 -43.08 -5.63 9.96
C SER A 253 -44.02 -4.45 10.27
N LEU A 254 -43.54 -3.45 11.03
CA LEU A 254 -44.27 -2.22 11.33
C LEU A 254 -44.14 -1.20 10.20
N SER A 255 -42.96 -1.10 9.56
CA SER A 255 -42.70 -0.21 8.43
C SER A 255 -41.85 -0.92 7.34
N PRO A 256 -42.50 -1.60 6.37
CA PRO A 256 -41.81 -2.42 5.36
C PRO A 256 -40.89 -1.64 4.42
N ASN A 257 -41.17 -0.36 4.22
CA ASN A 257 -40.48 0.52 3.26
C ASN A 257 -39.37 1.36 3.92
N HIS A 258 -38.86 0.96 5.08
CA HIS A 258 -37.85 1.73 5.81
C HIS A 258 -36.42 1.41 5.32
N ALA A 259 -35.90 2.18 4.36
CA ALA A 259 -34.61 1.95 3.71
C ALA A 259 -33.42 1.79 4.68
N VAL A 260 -33.32 2.65 5.71
CA VAL A 260 -32.25 2.60 6.72
C VAL A 260 -32.24 1.27 7.51
N VAL A 261 -33.41 0.69 7.79
CA VAL A 261 -33.51 -0.58 8.52
C VAL A 261 -33.05 -1.74 7.64
N HIS A 262 -33.41 -1.73 6.34
CA HIS A 262 -32.84 -2.66 5.36
C HIS A 262 -31.31 -2.54 5.29
N GLY A 263 -30.77 -1.32 5.24
CA GLY A 263 -29.33 -1.08 5.24
C GLY A 263 -28.62 -1.63 6.49
N ASN A 264 -29.17 -1.36 7.68
CA ASN A 264 -28.61 -1.87 8.95
C ASN A 264 -28.71 -3.40 9.08
N LEU A 265 -29.80 -4.00 8.60
CA LEU A 265 -29.96 -5.45 8.55
C LEU A 265 -28.93 -6.09 7.59
N ALA A 266 -28.71 -5.47 6.44
CA ALA A 266 -27.70 -5.92 5.48
C ALA A 266 -26.27 -5.88 6.08
N CYS A 267 -25.95 -4.87 6.91
CA CYS A 267 -24.68 -4.83 7.65
C CYS A 267 -24.53 -6.05 8.59
N VAL A 268 -25.61 -6.46 9.27
CA VAL A 268 -25.57 -7.65 10.13
C VAL A 268 -25.32 -8.92 9.32
N TYR A 269 -26.00 -9.10 8.18
CA TYR A 269 -25.75 -10.24 7.30
C TYR A 269 -24.33 -10.26 6.75
N TYR A 270 -23.77 -9.09 6.42
CA TYR A 270 -22.38 -8.96 5.99
C TYR A 270 -21.42 -9.39 7.10
N GLU A 271 -21.59 -8.93 8.35
CA GLU A 271 -20.74 -9.32 9.49
C GLU A 271 -20.87 -10.81 9.87
N GLN A 272 -22.01 -11.44 9.58
CA GLN A 272 -22.21 -12.89 9.73
C GLN A 272 -21.59 -13.72 8.59
N GLY A 273 -21.04 -13.10 7.55
CA GLY A 273 -20.51 -13.77 6.36
C GLY A 273 -21.59 -14.25 5.37
N LEU A 274 -22.85 -13.83 5.55
CA LEU A 274 -23.97 -14.13 4.67
C LEU A 274 -24.02 -13.14 3.50
N ILE A 275 -22.97 -13.17 2.66
CA ILE A 275 -22.70 -12.13 1.65
C ILE A 275 -23.83 -11.98 0.62
N ASP A 276 -24.44 -13.08 0.17
CA ASP A 276 -25.54 -13.01 -0.80
C ASP A 276 -26.77 -12.29 -0.23
N LEU A 277 -27.15 -12.62 1.00
CA LEU A 277 -28.26 -11.98 1.71
C LEU A 277 -27.97 -10.49 1.97
N ALA A 278 -26.72 -10.15 2.30
CA ALA A 278 -26.30 -8.77 2.47
C ALA A 278 -26.46 -7.97 1.18
N VAL A 279 -25.98 -8.49 0.04
CA VAL A 279 -26.11 -7.85 -1.28
C VAL A 279 -27.56 -7.58 -1.65
N ASP A 280 -28.44 -8.59 -1.52
CA ASP A 280 -29.85 -8.44 -1.87
C ASP A 280 -30.56 -7.42 -0.96
N THR A 281 -30.23 -7.43 0.33
CA THR A 281 -30.83 -6.51 1.30
C THR A 281 -30.32 -5.07 1.10
N TYR A 282 -29.04 -4.86 0.77
CA TYR A 282 -28.52 -3.53 0.39
C TYR A 282 -29.18 -3.00 -0.88
N ARG A 283 -29.38 -3.84 -1.91
CA ARG A 283 -30.11 -3.45 -3.12
C ARG A 283 -31.53 -3.01 -2.78
N ARG A 284 -32.21 -3.72 -1.88
CA ARG A 284 -33.55 -3.32 -1.43
C ARG A 284 -33.55 -1.96 -0.71
N ALA A 285 -32.55 -1.68 0.11
CA ALA A 285 -32.39 -0.37 0.75
C ALA A 285 -32.22 0.76 -0.30
N ILE A 286 -31.45 0.51 -1.35
CA ILE A 286 -31.20 1.45 -2.45
C ILE A 286 -32.43 1.65 -3.33
N GLU A 287 -33.20 0.59 -3.61
CA GLU A 287 -34.48 0.71 -4.33
C GLU A 287 -35.47 1.62 -3.62
N LEU A 288 -35.53 1.50 -2.28
CA LEU A 288 -36.40 2.32 -1.45
C LEU A 288 -35.89 3.76 -1.31
N GLN A 289 -34.56 3.94 -1.26
CA GLN A 289 -33.92 5.25 -1.17
C GLN A 289 -32.69 5.34 -2.10
N PRO A 290 -32.87 5.82 -3.35
CA PRO A 290 -31.77 5.92 -4.31
C PRO A 290 -30.68 6.93 -3.94
N HIS A 291 -30.97 7.90 -3.06
CA HIS A 291 -29.97 8.86 -2.54
C HIS A 291 -29.43 8.38 -1.18
N PHE A 292 -28.70 7.25 -1.18
CA PHE A 292 -28.13 6.67 0.05
C PHE A 292 -26.65 6.23 -0.15
N PRO A 293 -25.68 7.16 -0.05
CA PRO A 293 -24.26 6.89 -0.34
C PRO A 293 -23.65 5.75 0.49
N ASP A 294 -23.98 5.64 1.78
CA ASP A 294 -23.47 4.59 2.67
C ASP A 294 -23.91 3.19 2.20
N ALA A 295 -25.15 3.05 1.74
CA ALA A 295 -25.66 1.78 1.22
C ALA A 295 -24.94 1.35 -0.07
N TYR A 296 -24.62 2.29 -0.96
CA TYR A 296 -23.79 2.02 -2.14
C TYR A 296 -22.34 1.63 -1.76
N CYS A 297 -21.73 2.30 -0.78
CA CYS A 297 -20.40 1.96 -0.27
C CYS A 297 -20.38 0.54 0.34
N ASN A 298 -21.38 0.22 1.18
CA ASN A 298 -21.47 -1.07 1.84
C ASN A 298 -21.84 -2.21 0.88
N LEU A 299 -22.69 -1.96 -0.11
CA LEU A 299 -22.93 -2.88 -1.22
C LEU A 299 -21.64 -3.17 -2.00
N ALA A 300 -20.84 -2.13 -2.28
CA ALA A 300 -19.57 -2.28 -2.96
C ALA A 300 -18.57 -3.13 -2.17
N ASN A 301 -18.51 -2.99 -0.84
CA ASN A 301 -17.72 -3.86 0.04
C ASN A 301 -18.15 -5.34 -0.10
N ALA A 302 -19.46 -5.61 -0.01
CA ALA A 302 -20.02 -6.96 -0.16
C ALA A 302 -19.77 -7.58 -1.55
N LEU A 303 -19.90 -6.78 -2.61
CA LEU A 303 -19.61 -7.21 -3.98
C LEU A 303 -18.12 -7.50 -4.19
N LYS A 304 -17.22 -6.70 -3.58
CA LYS A 304 -15.77 -6.95 -3.61
C LYS A 304 -15.44 -8.29 -2.95
N GLU A 305 -16.00 -8.57 -1.76
CA GLU A 305 -15.77 -9.83 -1.05
C GLU A 305 -16.30 -11.05 -1.81
N LYS A 306 -17.42 -10.89 -2.53
CA LYS A 306 -17.96 -11.88 -3.47
C LYS A 306 -17.11 -12.08 -4.74
N GLY A 307 -16.16 -11.18 -5.02
CA GLY A 307 -15.30 -11.20 -6.22
C GLY A 307 -15.85 -10.43 -7.43
N ASN A 308 -16.99 -9.75 -7.31
CA ASN A 308 -17.59 -8.90 -8.36
C ASN A 308 -16.97 -7.49 -8.34
N VAL A 309 -15.69 -7.38 -8.69
CA VAL A 309 -14.92 -6.12 -8.57
C VAL A 309 -15.46 -5.00 -9.47
N SER A 310 -15.91 -5.30 -10.69
CA SER A 310 -16.43 -4.27 -11.62
C SER A 310 -17.71 -3.61 -11.11
N GLU A 311 -18.63 -4.41 -10.55
CA GLU A 311 -19.89 -3.90 -9.98
C GLU A 311 -19.64 -3.12 -8.68
N ALA A 312 -18.67 -3.57 -7.86
CA ALA A 312 -18.22 -2.84 -6.69
C ALA A 312 -17.67 -1.44 -7.06
N GLU A 313 -16.87 -1.36 -8.12
CA GLU A 313 -16.32 -0.10 -8.63
C GLU A 313 -17.44 0.88 -9.05
N GLU A 314 -18.45 0.39 -9.77
CA GLU A 314 -19.61 1.20 -10.15
C GLU A 314 -20.40 1.71 -8.94
N CYS A 315 -20.55 0.87 -7.91
CA CYS A 315 -21.21 1.24 -6.66
C CYS A 315 -20.42 2.33 -5.91
N TYR A 316 -19.10 2.23 -5.80
CA TYR A 316 -18.28 3.30 -5.22
C TYR A 316 -18.38 4.61 -6.00
N ASN A 317 -18.31 4.55 -7.34
CA ASN A 317 -18.47 5.72 -8.19
C ASN A 317 -19.86 6.34 -8.03
N THR A 318 -20.91 5.53 -7.85
CA THR A 318 -22.27 6.03 -7.59
C THR A 318 -22.35 6.71 -6.23
N ALA A 319 -21.77 6.12 -5.18
CA ALA A 319 -21.66 6.77 -3.86
C ALA A 319 -20.95 8.12 -3.95
N LEU A 320 -19.88 8.23 -4.75
CA LEU A 320 -19.12 9.47 -4.95
C LEU A 320 -19.84 10.50 -5.83
N ARG A 321 -20.70 10.07 -6.77
CA ARG A 321 -21.59 10.99 -7.50
C ARG A 321 -22.63 11.61 -6.59
N LEU A 322 -23.18 10.82 -5.66
CA LEU A 322 -24.16 11.29 -4.68
C LEU A 322 -23.52 12.15 -3.59
N CYS A 323 -22.32 11.78 -3.14
CA CYS A 323 -21.55 12.50 -2.12
C CYS A 323 -20.04 12.50 -2.50
N PRO A 324 -19.56 13.55 -3.20
CA PRO A 324 -18.15 13.63 -3.62
C PRO A 324 -17.14 13.64 -2.47
N THR A 325 -17.60 13.97 -1.26
CA THR A 325 -16.81 14.02 -0.02
C THR A 325 -16.93 12.73 0.80
N HIS A 326 -17.41 11.63 0.22
CA HIS A 326 -17.53 10.35 0.92
C HIS A 326 -16.17 9.63 1.02
N ALA A 327 -15.44 9.89 2.11
CA ALA A 327 -14.05 9.46 2.27
C ALA A 327 -13.82 7.94 2.23
N ASP A 328 -14.75 7.13 2.75
CA ASP A 328 -14.60 5.67 2.75
C ASP A 328 -14.74 5.09 1.32
N SER A 329 -15.61 5.68 0.49
CA SER A 329 -15.72 5.30 -0.92
C SER A 329 -14.47 5.70 -1.70
N LEU A 330 -13.89 6.87 -1.44
CA LEU A 330 -12.62 7.30 -2.04
C LEU A 330 -11.48 6.32 -1.69
N ASN A 331 -11.36 5.94 -0.42
CA ASN A 331 -10.32 5.00 0.05
C ASN A 331 -10.49 3.61 -0.54
N ASN A 332 -11.70 3.06 -0.52
CA ASN A 332 -11.95 1.70 -0.98
C ASN A 332 -11.83 1.60 -2.50
N LEU A 333 -12.24 2.64 -3.24
CA LEU A 333 -12.00 2.72 -4.68
C LEU A 333 -10.50 2.85 -4.99
N ALA A 334 -9.74 3.62 -4.21
CA ALA A 334 -8.29 3.71 -4.36
C ALA A 334 -7.60 2.36 -4.15
N ASN A 335 -8.05 1.57 -3.17
CA ASN A 335 -7.56 0.21 -2.94
C ASN A 335 -7.81 -0.71 -4.15
N ILE A 336 -9.01 -0.63 -4.76
CA ILE A 336 -9.33 -1.41 -5.97
C ILE A 336 -8.45 -0.98 -7.14
N LYS A 337 -8.29 0.34 -7.38
CA LYS A 337 -7.42 0.86 -8.44
C LYS A 337 -5.96 0.42 -8.26
N ARG A 338 -5.48 0.41 -7.02
CA ARG A 338 -4.16 -0.14 -6.67
C ARG A 338 -4.05 -1.63 -6.97
N GLU A 339 -5.03 -2.43 -6.56
CA GLU A 339 -5.07 -3.89 -6.83
C GLU A 339 -5.15 -4.20 -8.33
N GLN A 340 -5.78 -3.35 -9.13
CA GLN A 340 -5.85 -3.43 -10.60
C GLN A 340 -4.57 -2.93 -11.31
N GLY A 341 -3.62 -2.32 -10.59
CA GLY A 341 -2.40 -1.73 -11.17
C GLY A 341 -2.55 -0.31 -11.73
N ASN A 342 -3.71 0.32 -11.55
CA ASN A 342 -3.97 1.72 -11.94
C ASN A 342 -3.46 2.68 -10.85
N ILE A 343 -2.14 2.82 -10.76
CA ILE A 343 -1.46 3.48 -9.64
C ILE A 343 -1.77 4.98 -9.55
N GLU A 344 -1.80 5.69 -10.69
CA GLU A 344 -2.04 7.15 -10.70
C GLU A 344 -3.42 7.50 -10.19
N ASP A 345 -4.45 6.77 -10.65
CA ASP A 345 -5.83 6.93 -10.18
C ASP A 345 -5.94 6.65 -8.68
N ALA A 346 -5.30 5.59 -8.19
CA ALA A 346 -5.27 5.26 -6.77
C ALA A 346 -4.67 6.40 -5.93
N VAL A 347 -3.54 6.97 -6.37
CA VAL A 347 -2.91 8.10 -5.68
C VAL A 347 -3.82 9.33 -5.67
N GLN A 348 -4.48 9.67 -6.79
CA GLN A 348 -5.41 10.79 -6.84
C GLN A 348 -6.60 10.60 -5.90
N LEU A 349 -7.15 9.38 -5.82
CA LEU A 349 -8.26 9.06 -4.93
C LEU A 349 -7.84 9.12 -3.45
N TYR A 350 -6.66 8.61 -3.09
CA TYR A 350 -6.14 8.78 -1.72
C TYR A 350 -5.89 10.25 -1.38
N ARG A 351 -5.38 11.07 -2.31
CA ARG A 351 -5.22 12.52 -2.10
C ARG A 351 -6.57 13.21 -1.86
N LYS A 352 -7.58 12.93 -2.68
CA LYS A 352 -8.94 13.45 -2.47
C LYS A 352 -9.50 13.02 -1.11
N ALA A 353 -9.28 11.76 -0.71
CA ALA A 353 -9.71 11.29 0.60
C ALA A 353 -9.01 12.01 1.76
N LEU A 354 -7.74 12.40 1.58
CA LEU A 354 -6.98 13.22 2.53
C LEU A 354 -7.48 14.67 2.57
N GLU A 355 -7.75 15.28 1.42
CA GLU A 355 -8.29 16.65 1.32
C GLU A 355 -9.65 16.77 2.01
N VAL A 356 -10.54 15.80 1.78
CA VAL A 356 -11.88 15.73 2.38
C VAL A 356 -11.83 15.62 3.90
N ARG A 357 -10.85 14.88 4.44
CA ARG A 357 -10.70 14.71 5.90
C ARG A 357 -9.98 15.90 6.58
N GLY A 358 -9.44 16.82 5.79
CA GLY A 358 -8.78 18.06 6.23
C GLY A 358 -7.43 17.85 6.94
N PRO A 359 -6.60 18.90 7.08
CA PRO A 359 -5.43 18.86 7.94
C PRO A 359 -5.88 18.78 9.40
N VAL A 360 -5.59 17.65 10.05
CA VAL A 360 -5.82 17.48 11.49
C VAL A 360 -4.83 18.37 12.24
N THR A 361 -5.19 19.64 12.44
CA THR A 361 -4.57 20.50 13.45
C THR A 361 -5.30 20.29 14.77
N SER A 362 -4.56 20.30 15.87
CA SER A 362 -5.02 19.89 17.20
C SER A 362 -6.11 20.78 17.83
N ASN A 363 -6.80 21.66 17.09
CA ASN A 363 -7.59 22.74 17.68
C ASN A 363 -8.77 23.30 16.85
N GLN A 364 -9.59 22.51 16.13
CA GLN A 364 -10.85 23.03 15.56
C GLN A 364 -12.04 22.03 15.58
N PRO A 365 -13.16 22.32 16.29
CA PRO A 365 -14.35 21.45 16.34
C PRO A 365 -15.40 21.63 15.23
N HIS A 366 -15.21 22.48 14.21
CA HIS A 366 -16.36 23.01 13.42
C HIS A 366 -16.44 22.67 11.92
N ILE A 367 -15.74 21.65 11.38
CA ILE A 367 -15.77 21.37 9.92
C ILE A 367 -16.27 19.94 9.57
N TYR A 368 -17.27 19.42 10.28
CA TYR A 368 -17.94 18.17 9.89
C TYR A 368 -19.47 18.29 9.74
N ALA A 369 -20.02 19.51 9.70
CA ALA A 369 -21.47 19.74 9.58
C ALA A 369 -22.02 19.73 8.13
N GLY A 370 -21.20 19.40 7.12
CA GLY A 370 -21.53 19.72 5.72
C GLY A 370 -22.03 18.59 4.81
N CYS A 371 -21.84 17.31 5.12
CA CYS A 371 -22.08 16.23 4.14
C CYS A 371 -22.62 14.93 4.75
N SER A 372 -23.87 14.95 5.20
CA SER A 372 -24.69 13.73 5.38
C SER A 372 -26.18 14.08 5.37
N GLY A 373 -26.68 14.46 4.19
CA GLY A 373 -28.12 14.58 3.95
C GLY A 373 -28.76 13.19 3.96
N GLY A 374 -29.16 12.70 5.12
CA GLY A 374 -29.87 11.41 5.25
C GLY A 374 -29.71 10.64 6.55
N ALA A 375 -29.29 11.23 7.67
CA ALA A 375 -29.33 10.58 8.99
C ALA A 375 -29.43 11.61 10.13
N ALA A 376 -30.50 12.41 10.13
CA ALA A 376 -30.68 13.51 11.08
C ALA A 376 -31.19 13.10 12.48
N VAL A 377 -31.02 11.84 12.93
CA VAL A 377 -31.53 11.41 14.26
C VAL A 377 -30.44 10.91 15.23
N LEU A 378 -29.14 10.94 14.87
CA LEU A 378 -28.07 10.52 15.80
C LEU A 378 -26.86 11.46 15.93
N HIS A 379 -26.96 12.73 15.53
CA HIS A 379 -25.82 13.68 15.64
C HIS A 379 -26.10 14.91 16.51
N SER A 380 -26.36 14.70 17.80
CA SER A 380 -26.32 15.81 18.79
C SER A 380 -25.60 15.47 20.10
N SER A 381 -24.72 14.47 20.13
CA SER A 381 -23.88 14.22 21.32
C SER A 381 -22.70 13.30 21.01
N MET A 382 -21.61 13.82 20.45
CA MET A 382 -20.33 13.09 20.52
C MET A 382 -19.71 13.32 21.90
N ASN A 383 -19.70 12.27 22.71
CA ASN A 383 -18.89 12.16 23.93
C ASN A 383 -17.39 12.32 23.55
N LEU A 384 -16.58 12.93 24.44
CA LEU A 384 -15.13 13.12 24.30
C LEU A 384 -14.36 11.83 23.92
N GLU A 385 -14.87 10.67 24.34
CA GLU A 385 -14.34 9.34 24.09
C GLU A 385 -14.71 8.82 22.70
N THR A 386 -15.95 9.07 22.25
CA THR A 386 -16.38 8.83 20.85
C THR A 386 -15.67 9.79 19.89
N TRP A 387 -15.41 11.03 20.31
CA TRP A 387 -14.57 11.98 19.58
C TRP A 387 -13.12 11.51 19.54
N ARG A 388 -12.56 11.00 20.63
CA ARG A 388 -11.24 10.36 20.62
C ARG A 388 -11.19 9.16 19.69
N ILE A 389 -12.18 8.28 19.69
CA ILE A 389 -12.23 7.10 18.80
C ILE A 389 -12.37 7.53 17.34
N HIS A 390 -13.22 8.51 17.04
CA HIS A 390 -13.41 9.04 15.68
C HIS A 390 -12.17 9.82 15.20
N PHE A 391 -11.58 10.65 16.06
CA PHE A 391 -10.31 11.35 15.82
C PHE A 391 -9.16 10.36 15.62
N LEU A 392 -9.06 9.32 16.45
CA LEU A 392 -8.08 8.24 16.28
C LEU A 392 -8.33 7.45 14.99
N SER A 393 -9.58 7.23 14.59
CA SER A 393 -9.95 6.57 13.32
C SER A 393 -9.61 7.43 12.09
N VAL A 394 -9.86 8.74 12.15
CA VAL A 394 -9.49 9.72 11.11
C VAL A 394 -7.97 9.83 11.03
N VAL A 395 -7.27 9.99 12.16
CA VAL A 395 -5.80 10.04 12.21
C VAL A 395 -5.20 8.73 11.71
N PHE A 396 -5.75 7.57 12.10
CA PHE A 396 -5.31 6.25 11.63
C PHE A 396 -5.48 6.11 10.12
N SER A 397 -6.62 6.54 9.58
CA SER A 397 -6.90 6.45 8.16
C SER A 397 -6.09 7.46 7.32
N VAL A 398 -5.90 8.69 7.80
CA VAL A 398 -5.03 9.70 7.16
C VAL A 398 -3.57 9.23 7.17
N THR A 399 -3.13 8.59 8.27
CA THR A 399 -1.80 7.97 8.39
C THR A 399 -1.64 6.79 7.42
N LEU A 400 -2.66 5.94 7.27
CA LEU A 400 -2.69 4.83 6.32
C LEU A 400 -2.69 5.29 4.86
N ASN A 401 -3.49 6.30 4.52
CA ASN A 401 -3.54 6.87 3.18
C ASN A 401 -2.21 7.52 2.81
N SER A 402 -1.60 8.28 3.73
CA SER A 402 -0.27 8.85 3.54
C SER A 402 0.78 7.75 3.34
N ASN A 403 0.71 6.66 4.11
CA ASN A 403 1.59 5.50 3.96
C ASN A 403 1.38 4.78 2.61
N CYS A 404 0.13 4.64 2.15
CA CYS A 404 -0.19 4.05 0.84
C CYS A 404 0.33 4.91 -0.31
N ILE A 405 0.14 6.23 -0.25
CA ILE A 405 0.74 7.17 -1.22
C ILE A 405 2.27 7.04 -1.19
N SER A 406 2.89 7.01 -0.01
CA SER A 406 4.34 6.87 0.09
C SER A 406 4.88 5.57 -0.50
N LEU A 407 4.17 4.45 -0.32
CA LEU A 407 4.54 3.17 -0.93
C LEU A 407 4.40 3.22 -2.45
N LEU A 408 3.32 3.80 -2.97
CA LEU A 408 3.09 3.97 -4.40
C LEU A 408 4.11 4.92 -5.06
N SER A 409 4.40 6.07 -4.44
CA SER A 409 5.43 7.01 -4.91
C SER A 409 6.83 6.41 -4.81
N LYS A 410 7.10 5.55 -3.83
CA LYS A 410 8.36 4.79 -3.74
C LYS A 410 8.46 3.79 -4.89
N ASP A 411 7.40 3.04 -5.16
CA ASP A 411 7.37 2.01 -6.21
C ASP A 411 7.37 2.61 -7.63
N SER A 412 6.89 3.85 -7.81
CA SER A 412 6.98 4.61 -9.06
C SER A 412 8.31 5.34 -9.24
N GLY A 413 9.22 5.27 -8.26
CA GLY A 413 10.54 5.92 -8.31
C GLY A 413 10.56 7.39 -7.88
N ASN A 414 9.43 7.98 -7.49
CA ASN A 414 9.36 9.33 -6.93
C ASN A 414 9.68 9.36 -5.42
N ILE A 415 10.95 9.07 -5.10
CA ILE A 415 11.44 8.98 -3.72
C ILE A 415 11.26 10.29 -2.91
N PRO A 416 11.49 11.50 -3.47
CA PRO A 416 11.27 12.75 -2.73
C PRO A 416 9.84 12.93 -2.23
N GLU A 417 8.84 12.58 -3.05
CA GLU A 417 7.43 12.64 -2.67
C GLU A 417 7.11 11.61 -1.57
N ALA A 418 7.66 10.39 -1.69
CA ALA A 418 7.51 9.37 -0.64
C ALA A 418 8.07 9.85 0.71
N ILE A 419 9.25 10.49 0.72
CA ILE A 419 9.86 11.07 1.93
C ILE A 419 8.94 12.14 2.54
N ALA A 420 8.40 13.05 1.73
CA ALA A 420 7.50 14.10 2.21
C ALA A 420 6.24 13.49 2.84
N SER A 421 5.64 12.49 2.20
CA SER A 421 4.45 11.79 2.67
C SER A 421 4.70 10.99 3.95
N TYR A 422 5.84 10.29 4.07
CA TYR A 422 6.20 9.60 5.32
C TYR A 422 6.47 10.60 6.47
N ARG A 423 7.14 11.72 6.21
CA ARG A 423 7.33 12.79 7.20
C ARG A 423 5.99 13.34 7.69
N THR A 424 5.02 13.51 6.79
CA THR A 424 3.66 13.93 7.16
C THR A 424 2.96 12.86 8.02
N ALA A 425 3.05 11.58 7.64
CA ALA A 425 2.50 10.48 8.44
C ALA A 425 3.09 10.44 9.85
N LEU A 426 4.41 10.64 10.00
CA LEU A 426 5.08 10.65 11.30
C LEU A 426 4.83 11.92 12.11
N LYS A 427 4.51 13.07 11.48
CA LYS A 427 4.02 14.25 12.21
C LYS A 427 2.66 13.99 12.87
N LEU A 428 1.79 13.23 12.20
CA LEU A 428 0.47 12.87 12.72
C LEU A 428 0.54 11.74 13.75
N LYS A 429 1.39 10.74 13.51
CA LYS A 429 1.62 9.60 14.41
C LYS A 429 3.12 9.32 14.53
N PRO A 430 3.82 9.93 15.51
CA PRO A 430 5.27 9.75 15.69
C PRO A 430 5.69 8.29 15.95
N GLU A 431 4.84 7.53 16.64
CA GLU A 431 5.03 6.11 16.94
C GLU A 431 4.33 5.23 15.89
N PHE A 432 4.67 5.42 14.61
CA PHE A 432 4.21 4.57 13.52
C PHE A 432 5.37 3.78 12.88
N PRO A 433 5.60 2.52 13.32
CA PRO A 433 6.72 1.68 12.87
C PRO A 433 6.87 1.56 11.35
N ASP A 434 5.77 1.32 10.63
CA ASP A 434 5.82 1.11 9.17
C ASP A 434 6.26 2.36 8.41
N ALA A 435 5.70 3.52 8.75
CA ALA A 435 6.12 4.79 8.14
C ALA A 435 7.56 5.14 8.51
N TYR A 436 7.98 4.85 9.75
CA TYR A 436 9.35 5.11 10.19
C TYR A 436 10.38 4.25 9.45
N CYS A 437 10.16 2.94 9.38
CA CYS A 437 11.08 2.02 8.71
C CYS A 437 11.15 2.29 7.21
N ASN A 438 10.01 2.60 6.57
CA ASN A 438 10.00 2.96 5.15
C ASN A 438 10.62 4.34 4.88
N LEU A 439 10.46 5.33 5.76
CA LEU A 439 11.19 6.59 5.68
C LEU A 439 12.70 6.34 5.77
N ALA A 440 13.14 5.56 6.76
CA ALA A 440 14.55 5.23 6.93
C ALA A 440 15.14 4.57 5.67
N HIS A 441 14.35 3.71 5.01
CA HIS A 441 14.72 3.13 3.73
C HIS A 441 14.82 4.16 2.59
N CYS A 442 13.84 5.06 2.46
CA CYS A 442 13.89 6.13 1.44
C CYS A 442 15.08 7.07 1.67
N LEU A 443 15.40 7.41 2.93
CA LEU A 443 16.57 8.21 3.29
C LEU A 443 17.88 7.46 2.95
N GLN A 444 17.93 6.14 3.16
CA GLN A 444 19.05 5.31 2.72
C GLN A 444 19.21 5.33 1.19
N ILE A 445 18.11 5.27 0.43
CA ILE A 445 18.12 5.32 -1.04
C ILE A 445 18.73 6.62 -1.58
N VAL A 446 18.41 7.76 -0.95
CA VAL A 446 18.90 9.07 -1.36
C VAL A 446 20.18 9.47 -0.63
N CYS A 447 20.79 8.57 0.13
CA CYS A 447 22.00 8.84 0.93
C CYS A 447 21.86 10.04 1.90
N ASP A 448 20.66 10.26 2.45
CA ASP A 448 20.47 11.23 3.53
C ASP A 448 20.85 10.58 4.88
N TRP A 449 21.98 11.01 5.41
CA TRP A 449 22.58 10.48 6.63
C TRP A 449 22.54 11.48 7.80
N THR A 450 21.68 12.50 7.72
CA THR A 450 21.62 13.60 8.70
C THR A 450 21.45 13.12 10.15
N ASP A 451 20.57 12.14 10.38
CA ASP A 451 20.32 11.49 11.67
C ASP A 451 20.64 9.97 11.66
N TYR A 452 21.62 9.53 10.84
CA TYR A 452 21.85 8.12 10.54
C TYR A 452 21.95 7.21 11.78
N ASP A 453 22.83 7.53 12.74
CA ASP A 453 23.08 6.68 13.90
C ASP A 453 21.86 6.55 14.83
N GLU A 454 21.18 7.67 15.11
CA GLU A 454 19.95 7.68 15.91
C GLU A 454 18.83 6.92 15.21
N ARG A 455 18.70 7.12 13.90
CA ARG A 455 17.70 6.47 13.06
C ARG A 455 17.89 4.96 13.00
N MET A 456 19.13 4.49 12.83
CA MET A 456 19.45 3.06 12.84
C MET A 456 19.19 2.43 14.21
N LYS A 457 19.57 3.11 15.32
CA LYS A 457 19.25 2.64 16.68
C LYS A 457 17.74 2.51 16.91
N LYS A 458 16.96 3.51 16.50
CA LYS A 458 15.49 3.46 16.62
C LYS A 458 14.88 2.36 15.75
N LEU A 459 15.36 2.18 14.52
CA LEU A 459 14.91 1.08 13.63
C LEU A 459 15.17 -0.29 14.26
N VAL A 460 16.37 -0.52 14.80
CA VAL A 460 16.71 -1.79 15.48
C VAL A 460 15.80 -2.02 16.70
N SER A 461 15.52 -0.98 17.49
CA SER A 461 14.60 -1.04 18.64
C SER A 461 13.16 -1.40 18.22
N ILE A 462 12.65 -0.77 17.15
CA ILE A 462 11.31 -1.08 16.60
C ILE A 462 11.22 -2.55 16.19
N VAL A 463 12.22 -3.05 15.47
CA VAL A 463 12.25 -4.45 15.03
C VAL A 463 12.30 -5.40 16.23
N ALA A 464 13.12 -5.10 17.24
CA ALA A 464 13.19 -5.91 18.46
C ALA A 464 11.83 -6.00 19.17
N ASP A 465 11.17 -4.86 19.40
CA ASP A 465 9.84 -4.80 20.02
C ASP A 465 8.78 -5.59 19.24
N GLN A 466 8.78 -5.48 17.91
CA GLN A 466 7.86 -6.21 17.04
C GLN A 466 8.08 -7.72 17.11
N LEU A 467 9.34 -8.17 17.08
CA LEU A 467 9.68 -9.60 17.15
C LEU A 467 9.32 -10.19 18.52
N GLU A 468 9.61 -9.48 19.61
CA GLU A 468 9.25 -9.86 20.98
C GLU A 468 7.73 -9.98 21.16
N LYS A 469 6.96 -9.06 20.57
CA LYS A 469 5.49 -9.08 20.60
C LYS A 469 4.85 -10.01 19.57
N ASN A 470 5.63 -10.86 18.90
CA ASN A 470 5.14 -11.79 17.90
C ASN A 470 4.38 -11.11 16.74
N ARG A 471 4.76 -9.87 16.38
CA ARG A 471 4.18 -9.08 15.28
C ARG A 471 5.00 -9.25 14.02
N LEU A 472 4.36 -9.04 12.86
CA LEU A 472 5.07 -8.95 11.58
C LEU A 472 5.98 -7.70 11.61
N PRO A 473 7.30 -7.83 11.37
CA PRO A 473 8.20 -6.68 11.37
C PRO A 473 7.88 -5.69 10.24
N SER A 474 8.02 -4.40 10.53
CA SER A 474 7.90 -3.33 9.52
C SER A 474 9.06 -3.32 8.51
N VAL A 475 10.17 -3.97 8.85
CA VAL A 475 11.32 -4.15 7.96
C VAL A 475 11.14 -5.43 7.16
N HIS A 476 11.03 -5.29 5.84
CA HIS A 476 10.98 -6.43 4.93
C HIS A 476 12.31 -7.23 4.93
N PRO A 477 12.29 -8.57 4.77
CA PRO A 477 13.51 -9.39 4.78
C PRO A 477 14.61 -8.88 3.84
N HIS A 478 14.25 -8.49 2.60
CA HIS A 478 15.21 -7.95 1.64
C HIS A 478 15.89 -6.65 2.11
N HIS A 479 15.19 -5.76 2.83
CA HIS A 479 15.76 -4.51 3.31
C HIS A 479 16.65 -4.72 4.55
N SER A 480 16.45 -5.81 5.29
CA SER A 480 17.19 -6.10 6.54
C SER A 480 18.72 -6.19 6.35
N MET A 481 19.19 -6.45 5.13
CA MET A 481 20.61 -6.47 4.78
C MET A 481 21.26 -5.09 4.81
N LEU A 482 20.48 -4.02 4.64
CA LEU A 482 20.96 -2.63 4.59
C LEU A 482 21.08 -1.99 5.98
N TYR A 483 20.68 -2.71 7.03
CA TYR A 483 20.61 -2.20 8.38
C TYR A 483 21.57 -2.97 9.29
N PRO A 484 22.02 -2.35 10.40
CA PRO A 484 22.92 -2.97 11.37
C PRO A 484 22.18 -3.96 12.29
N LEU A 485 21.46 -4.91 11.67
CA LEU A 485 20.76 -6.00 12.33
C LEU A 485 21.70 -7.20 12.51
N SER A 486 21.56 -7.94 13.60
CA SER A 486 22.28 -9.19 13.80
C SER A 486 21.79 -10.28 12.85
N HIS A 487 22.58 -11.34 12.65
CA HIS A 487 22.15 -12.52 11.89
C HIS A 487 20.85 -13.13 12.45
N GLY A 488 20.72 -13.19 13.79
CA GLY A 488 19.51 -13.66 14.46
C GLY A 488 18.28 -12.79 14.13
N PHE A 489 18.41 -11.46 14.12
CA PHE A 489 17.30 -10.58 13.72
C PHE A 489 16.91 -10.75 12.26
N ARG A 490 17.87 -10.87 11.34
CA ARG A 490 17.57 -11.11 9.91
C ARG A 490 16.82 -12.42 9.70
N LYS A 491 17.25 -13.48 10.37
CA LYS A 491 16.55 -14.78 10.36
C LYS A 491 15.15 -14.68 10.95
N ALA A 492 15.00 -14.07 12.13
CA ALA A 492 13.70 -13.93 12.78
C ALA A 492 12.71 -13.11 11.94
N ILE A 493 13.17 -12.04 11.26
CA ILE A 493 12.35 -11.30 10.31
C ILE A 493 11.88 -12.23 9.18
N ALA A 494 12.80 -12.96 8.54
CA ALA A 494 12.45 -13.90 7.48
C ALA A 494 11.46 -14.98 7.96
N GLU A 495 11.64 -15.53 9.16
CA GLU A 495 10.74 -16.52 9.77
C GLU A 495 9.32 -15.98 9.97
N ARG A 496 9.17 -14.71 10.40
CA ARG A 496 7.85 -14.08 10.52
C ARG A 496 7.13 -13.97 9.17
N HIS A 497 7.86 -13.60 8.13
CA HIS A 497 7.30 -13.54 6.77
C HIS A 497 7.00 -14.94 6.21
N GLY A 498 7.83 -15.94 6.49
CA GLY A 498 7.59 -17.33 6.11
C GLY A 498 6.34 -17.90 6.79
N ASN A 499 6.17 -17.65 8.08
CA ASN A 499 4.98 -18.06 8.83
C ASN A 499 3.70 -17.37 8.33
N LEU A 500 3.77 -16.09 7.93
CA LEU A 500 2.64 -15.41 7.29
C LEU A 500 2.20 -16.12 5.99
N CYS A 501 3.14 -16.63 5.19
CA CYS A 501 2.79 -17.42 4.00
C CYS A 501 2.07 -18.73 4.38
N LEU A 502 2.48 -19.39 5.46
CA LEU A 502 1.78 -20.58 5.96
C LEU A 502 0.36 -20.24 6.44
N ASP A 503 0.17 -19.16 7.19
CA ASP A 503 -1.14 -18.75 7.68
C ASP A 503 -2.12 -18.51 6.52
N LYS A 504 -1.67 -17.83 5.47
CA LYS A 504 -2.46 -17.61 4.24
C LYS A 504 -2.83 -18.92 3.54
N VAL A 505 -1.91 -19.87 3.50
CA VAL A 505 -2.13 -21.16 2.82
C VAL A 505 -3.03 -22.08 3.65
N ASN A 506 -2.89 -22.08 4.97
CA ASN A 506 -3.72 -22.87 5.88
C ASN A 506 -5.20 -22.46 5.77
N ALA A 507 -5.49 -21.18 5.53
CA ALA A 507 -6.84 -20.69 5.28
C ALA A 507 -7.51 -21.30 4.04
N LEU A 508 -6.73 -21.86 3.09
CA LEU A 508 -7.26 -22.55 1.90
C LEU A 508 -7.79 -23.96 2.21
N HIS A 509 -7.52 -24.50 3.42
CA HIS A 509 -7.93 -25.85 3.85
C HIS A 509 -7.57 -26.97 2.84
N LYS A 510 -6.45 -26.81 2.12
CA LYS A 510 -6.03 -27.75 1.08
C LYS A 510 -5.33 -28.97 1.69
N PRO A 511 -5.64 -30.22 1.28
CA PRO A 511 -4.92 -31.39 1.77
C PRO A 511 -3.45 -31.39 1.31
N ALA A 512 -2.60 -32.06 2.07
CA ALA A 512 -1.20 -32.24 1.69
C ALA A 512 -1.08 -33.08 0.41
N TYR A 513 -0.16 -32.69 -0.48
CA TYR A 513 0.08 -33.44 -1.71
C TYR A 513 0.81 -34.77 -1.48
N GLU A 514 0.46 -35.76 -2.29
CA GLU A 514 1.26 -36.98 -2.41
C GLU A 514 2.53 -36.71 -3.21
N ARG A 515 3.69 -37.00 -2.62
CA ARG A 515 4.99 -36.64 -3.22
C ARG A 515 5.62 -37.85 -3.93
N PRO A 516 6.24 -37.65 -5.10
CA PRO A 516 7.00 -38.70 -5.78
C PRO A 516 8.08 -39.29 -4.87
N LYS A 517 8.22 -40.62 -4.86
CA LYS A 517 9.23 -41.35 -4.04
C LYS A 517 10.34 -41.99 -4.87
N ASP A 518 10.12 -42.16 -6.17
CA ASP A 518 11.07 -42.71 -7.13
C ASP A 518 10.97 -41.95 -8.46
N LEU A 519 11.87 -42.24 -9.41
CA LEU A 519 11.92 -41.58 -10.72
C LEU A 519 11.18 -42.38 -11.81
N LYS A 520 10.35 -43.38 -11.47
CA LYS A 520 9.75 -44.27 -12.48
C LYS A 520 8.77 -43.53 -13.38
N ALA A 521 7.94 -42.66 -12.79
CA ALA A 521 6.93 -41.88 -13.51
C ALA A 521 7.55 -40.84 -14.48
N SER A 522 8.82 -40.47 -14.27
CA SER A 522 9.57 -39.54 -15.11
C SER A 522 10.57 -40.24 -16.05
N GLY A 523 10.48 -41.56 -16.19
CA GLY A 523 11.37 -42.33 -17.07
C GLY A 523 12.84 -42.34 -16.61
N GLY A 524 13.08 -42.27 -15.29
CA GLY A 524 14.42 -42.22 -14.71
C GLY A 524 15.04 -40.83 -14.64
N ARG A 525 14.35 -39.79 -15.13
CA ARG A 525 14.85 -38.40 -15.11
C ARG A 525 14.40 -37.64 -13.86
N LEU A 526 15.30 -36.85 -13.30
CA LEU A 526 14.97 -35.93 -12.21
C LEU A 526 14.32 -34.67 -12.76
N ARG A 527 13.03 -34.47 -12.45
CA ARG A 527 12.30 -33.24 -12.77
C ARG A 527 12.68 -32.10 -11.84
N VAL A 528 13.35 -31.08 -12.37
CA VAL A 528 13.77 -29.87 -11.66
C VAL A 528 12.98 -28.68 -12.19
N ALA A 529 12.46 -27.86 -11.30
CA ALA A 529 11.65 -26.72 -11.66
C ALA A 529 12.20 -25.42 -11.11
N TYR A 530 12.43 -24.45 -11.97
CA TYR A 530 12.83 -23.09 -11.62
C TYR A 530 11.60 -22.18 -11.58
N VAL A 531 11.30 -21.57 -10.43
CA VAL A 531 10.18 -20.64 -10.27
C VAL A 531 10.73 -19.23 -10.12
N SER A 532 10.33 -18.33 -11.03
CA SER A 532 10.82 -16.95 -11.03
C SER A 532 9.83 -15.96 -11.63
N SER A 533 9.69 -14.78 -11.02
CA SER A 533 9.12 -13.59 -11.68
C SER A 533 10.06 -12.90 -12.68
N ASP A 534 11.28 -13.42 -12.84
CA ASP A 534 12.39 -12.67 -13.42
C ASP A 534 12.90 -13.28 -14.74
N PHE A 535 12.12 -14.18 -15.36
CA PHE A 535 12.35 -14.66 -16.72
C PHE A 535 11.97 -13.56 -17.72
N GLY A 536 12.97 -12.76 -18.12
CA GLY A 536 12.81 -11.52 -18.88
C GLY A 536 14.05 -10.63 -18.74
N ASN A 537 13.96 -9.33 -19.04
CA ASN A 537 15.05 -8.38 -18.85
C ASN A 537 15.22 -7.99 -17.37
N HIS A 538 15.75 -8.94 -16.59
CA HIS A 538 16.03 -8.80 -15.17
C HIS A 538 17.42 -9.39 -14.85
N PRO A 539 18.15 -8.87 -13.84
CA PRO A 539 19.45 -9.40 -13.45
C PRO A 539 19.50 -10.92 -13.28
N THR A 540 18.44 -11.54 -12.75
CA THR A 540 18.33 -13.00 -12.62
C THR A 540 18.55 -13.71 -13.97
N SER A 541 17.85 -13.29 -15.03
CA SER A 541 18.01 -13.87 -16.37
C SER A 541 19.40 -13.58 -16.96
N HIS A 542 19.97 -12.38 -16.73
CA HIS A 542 21.35 -12.06 -17.17
C HIS A 542 22.41 -12.98 -16.52
N LEU A 543 22.08 -13.64 -15.41
CA LEU A 543 22.97 -14.57 -14.72
C LEU A 543 22.77 -16.02 -15.17
N MET A 544 21.52 -16.48 -15.32
CA MET A 544 21.23 -17.92 -15.45
C MET A 544 20.45 -18.35 -16.71
N GLN A 545 20.14 -17.46 -17.67
CA GLN A 545 19.30 -17.81 -18.83
C GLN A 545 19.78 -19.02 -19.65
N SER A 546 21.08 -19.34 -19.61
CA SER A 546 21.65 -20.51 -20.31
C SER A 546 21.57 -21.82 -19.51
N ILE A 547 21.31 -21.77 -18.19
CA ILE A 547 21.30 -22.95 -17.33
C ILE A 547 20.19 -23.94 -17.72
N PRO A 548 18.92 -23.51 -17.97
CA PRO A 548 17.85 -24.43 -18.36
C PRO A 548 18.21 -25.30 -19.58
N GLY A 549 18.82 -24.72 -20.61
CA GLY A 549 19.24 -25.43 -21.83
C GLY A 549 20.51 -26.26 -21.70
N MET A 550 21.28 -26.07 -20.63
CA MET A 550 22.55 -26.78 -20.42
C MET A 550 22.42 -28.08 -19.61
N HIS A 551 21.24 -28.34 -19.05
CA HIS A 551 20.95 -29.56 -18.31
C HIS A 551 21.07 -30.82 -19.19
N ASN A 552 21.60 -31.90 -18.63
CA ASN A 552 21.67 -33.20 -19.29
C ASN A 552 20.27 -33.82 -19.41
N SER A 553 19.72 -33.78 -20.63
CA SER A 553 18.38 -34.28 -20.95
C SER A 553 18.18 -35.78 -20.70
N GLU A 554 19.26 -36.57 -20.57
CA GLU A 554 19.18 -38.00 -20.23
C GLU A 554 18.89 -38.23 -18.73
N LYS A 555 19.30 -37.29 -17.87
CA LYS A 555 19.17 -37.41 -16.41
C LYS A 555 18.19 -36.40 -15.81
N PHE A 556 17.91 -35.30 -16.51
CA PHE A 556 17.11 -34.19 -16.01
C PHE A 556 16.01 -33.82 -17.01
N GLU A 557 14.88 -33.39 -16.46
CA GLU A 557 13.78 -32.79 -17.19
C GLU A 557 13.44 -31.45 -16.52
N VAL A 558 13.58 -30.35 -17.26
CA VAL A 558 13.59 -28.99 -16.72
C VAL A 558 12.26 -28.28 -16.96
N PHE A 559 11.71 -27.71 -15.90
CA PHE A 559 10.52 -26.88 -15.92
C PHE A 559 10.88 -25.44 -15.53
N CYS A 560 10.36 -24.46 -16.25
CA CYS A 560 10.45 -23.05 -15.88
C CYS A 560 9.04 -22.51 -15.65
N TYR A 561 8.76 -22.10 -14.41
CA TYR A 561 7.49 -21.49 -14.01
C TYR A 561 7.67 -19.98 -13.88
N ALA A 562 7.12 -19.24 -14.85
CA ALA A 562 7.15 -17.78 -14.82
C ALA A 562 6.03 -17.23 -13.93
N LEU A 563 6.39 -16.35 -13.00
CA LEU A 563 5.41 -15.61 -12.20
C LEU A 563 5.04 -14.25 -12.82
N SER A 564 5.76 -13.85 -13.88
CA SER A 564 5.56 -12.62 -14.64
C SER A 564 5.09 -12.91 -16.07
N PRO A 565 4.27 -12.00 -16.64
CA PRO A 565 3.91 -12.07 -18.05
C PRO A 565 5.14 -11.93 -18.95
N ASP A 566 5.01 -12.34 -20.20
CA ASP A 566 6.05 -12.19 -21.22
C ASP A 566 6.33 -10.70 -21.49
N ASP A 567 7.60 -10.30 -21.36
CA ASP A 567 8.08 -8.94 -21.62
C ASP A 567 8.61 -8.75 -23.06
N SER A 568 8.46 -9.77 -23.91
CA SER A 568 8.89 -9.81 -25.32
C SER A 568 10.41 -9.70 -25.54
N THR A 569 11.22 -9.95 -24.50
CA THR A 569 12.68 -9.86 -24.58
C THR A 569 13.30 -11.19 -25.02
N ASN A 570 14.48 -11.14 -25.65
CA ASN A 570 15.20 -12.36 -26.04
C ASN A 570 15.56 -13.24 -24.84
N PHE A 571 15.67 -12.67 -23.63
CA PHE A 571 15.89 -13.40 -22.39
C PHE A 571 14.74 -14.38 -22.11
N ARG A 572 13.50 -13.91 -22.20
CA ARG A 572 12.29 -14.72 -22.04
C ARG A 572 12.19 -15.76 -23.15
N VAL A 573 12.42 -15.35 -24.41
CA VAL A 573 12.42 -16.24 -25.58
C VAL A 573 13.41 -17.39 -25.42
N LYS A 574 14.65 -17.10 -24.99
CA LYS A 574 15.69 -18.13 -24.81
C LYS A 574 15.28 -19.16 -23.75
N VAL A 575 14.83 -18.72 -22.58
CA VAL A 575 14.41 -19.64 -21.52
C VAL A 575 13.21 -20.48 -21.95
N MET A 576 12.24 -19.88 -22.65
CA MET A 576 11.09 -20.61 -23.22
C MET A 576 11.50 -21.67 -24.25
N ALA A 577 12.49 -21.36 -25.09
CA ALA A 577 12.95 -22.26 -26.14
C ALA A 577 13.85 -23.39 -25.62
N GLU A 578 14.61 -23.14 -24.55
CA GLU A 578 15.65 -24.06 -24.07
C GLU A 578 15.20 -24.93 -22.88
N ALA A 579 14.22 -24.52 -22.09
CA ALA A 579 13.62 -25.38 -21.08
C ALA A 579 12.81 -26.51 -21.74
N HIS A 580 12.80 -27.72 -21.17
CA HIS A 580 11.93 -28.79 -21.68
C HIS A 580 10.46 -28.41 -21.59
N HIS A 581 10.09 -27.69 -20.52
CA HIS A 581 8.74 -27.17 -20.30
C HIS A 581 8.78 -25.74 -19.77
N PHE A 582 7.99 -24.86 -20.37
CA PHE A 582 7.79 -23.49 -19.89
C PHE A 582 6.32 -23.24 -19.57
N ILE A 583 6.04 -22.78 -18.36
CA ILE A 583 4.67 -22.58 -17.85
C ILE A 583 4.54 -21.16 -17.34
N ASP A 584 3.58 -20.41 -17.88
CA ASP A 584 3.24 -19.08 -17.41
C ASP A 584 2.21 -19.14 -16.27
N LEU A 585 2.68 -19.05 -15.03
CA LEU A 585 1.83 -18.98 -13.84
C LEU A 585 1.29 -17.57 -13.57
N SER A 586 1.72 -16.53 -14.29
CA SER A 586 1.13 -15.18 -14.15
C SER A 586 -0.35 -15.18 -14.55
N GLN A 587 -0.75 -16.06 -15.48
CA GLN A 587 -2.13 -16.29 -15.90
C GLN A 587 -2.97 -17.06 -14.86
N ILE A 588 -2.33 -17.69 -13.86
CA ILE A 588 -2.98 -18.46 -12.80
C ILE A 588 -2.79 -17.72 -11.47
N THR A 589 -3.64 -16.73 -11.23
CA THR A 589 -3.57 -15.85 -10.05
C THR A 589 -3.83 -16.60 -8.74
N CYS A 590 -4.69 -17.61 -8.74
CA CYS A 590 -4.96 -18.44 -7.57
C CYS A 590 -3.76 -19.34 -7.23
N ASN A 591 -3.13 -19.11 -6.07
CA ASN A 591 -1.98 -19.89 -5.60
C ASN A 591 -2.27 -21.39 -5.45
N GLY A 592 -3.49 -21.75 -5.02
CA GLY A 592 -3.91 -23.15 -4.90
C GLY A 592 -3.89 -23.89 -6.25
N LYS A 593 -4.44 -23.27 -7.30
CA LYS A 593 -4.46 -23.84 -8.67
C LYS A 593 -3.07 -23.85 -9.31
N ALA A 594 -2.26 -22.83 -9.05
CA ALA A 594 -0.87 -22.79 -9.52
C ALA A 594 -0.03 -23.89 -8.88
N ALA A 595 -0.20 -24.17 -7.58
CA ALA A 595 0.46 -25.28 -6.92
C ALA A 595 -0.05 -26.65 -7.42
N ASP A 596 -1.35 -26.80 -7.73
CA ASP A 596 -1.89 -28.02 -8.34
C ASP A 596 -1.22 -28.30 -9.68
N ARG A 597 -0.98 -27.25 -10.48
CA ARG A 597 -0.28 -27.39 -11.75
C ARG A 597 1.15 -27.92 -11.57
N ILE A 598 1.91 -27.37 -10.62
CA ILE A 598 3.27 -27.83 -10.29
C ILE A 598 3.25 -29.30 -9.84
N GLN A 599 2.28 -29.67 -9.01
CA GLN A 599 2.10 -31.05 -8.55
C GLN A 599 1.78 -32.01 -9.70
N GLN A 600 0.91 -31.62 -10.64
CA GLN A 600 0.54 -32.44 -11.81
C GLN A 600 1.73 -32.70 -12.73
N ASP A 601 2.64 -31.73 -12.84
CA ASP A 601 3.88 -31.90 -13.61
C ASP A 601 4.87 -32.86 -12.91
N GLY A 602 4.64 -33.25 -11.65
CA GLY A 602 5.41 -34.26 -10.92
C GLY A 602 6.84 -33.83 -10.61
N VAL A 603 7.03 -32.55 -10.26
CA VAL A 603 8.32 -31.95 -9.94
C VAL A 603 8.95 -32.63 -8.71
N HIS A 604 10.25 -32.95 -8.78
CA HIS A 604 10.99 -33.53 -7.66
C HIS A 604 11.72 -32.45 -6.84
N ILE A 605 12.35 -31.48 -7.51
CA ILE A 605 13.05 -30.36 -6.88
C ILE A 605 12.46 -29.05 -7.40
N LEU A 606 11.86 -28.27 -6.51
CA LEU A 606 11.31 -26.95 -6.81
C LEU A 606 12.24 -25.86 -6.28
N VAL A 607 12.74 -25.03 -7.18
CA VAL A 607 13.77 -24.03 -6.90
C VAL A 607 13.15 -22.64 -6.86
N ASN A 608 13.27 -21.98 -5.70
CA ASN A 608 12.82 -20.61 -5.48
C ASN A 608 13.94 -19.63 -5.86
N MET A 609 13.68 -18.81 -6.87
CA MET A 609 14.61 -17.79 -7.37
C MET A 609 14.18 -16.36 -7.03
N ASN A 610 13.20 -16.18 -6.14
CA ASN A 610 12.71 -14.85 -5.76
C ASN A 610 12.95 -14.53 -4.29
N GLY A 611 12.74 -15.48 -3.39
CA GLY A 611 12.67 -15.20 -1.95
C GLY A 611 11.71 -14.06 -1.64
N TYR A 612 12.21 -12.98 -1.04
CA TYR A 612 11.40 -11.82 -0.67
C TYR A 612 11.63 -10.60 -1.58
N THR A 613 11.62 -10.82 -2.89
CA THR A 613 11.69 -9.76 -3.92
C THR A 613 10.32 -9.48 -4.56
N LYS A 614 10.26 -8.44 -5.40
CA LYS A 614 9.04 -8.05 -6.13
C LYS A 614 8.60 -9.20 -7.04
N GLY A 615 7.30 -9.53 -7.03
CA GLY A 615 6.72 -10.60 -7.86
C GLY A 615 6.77 -11.99 -7.25
N ALA A 616 7.40 -12.17 -6.09
CA ALA A 616 7.46 -13.46 -5.40
C ALA A 616 6.07 -13.99 -5.00
N ARG A 617 5.87 -15.30 -5.16
CA ARG A 617 4.68 -16.04 -4.69
C ARG A 617 5.11 -17.21 -3.79
N ASN A 618 5.66 -16.88 -2.63
CA ASN A 618 6.16 -17.88 -1.66
C ASN A 618 5.05 -18.81 -1.13
N GLU A 619 3.79 -18.42 -1.26
CA GLU A 619 2.63 -19.26 -0.99
C GLU A 619 2.65 -20.57 -1.82
N LEU A 620 3.22 -20.57 -3.03
CA LEU A 620 3.38 -21.78 -3.84
C LEU A 620 4.30 -22.80 -3.15
N PHE A 621 5.37 -22.31 -2.52
CA PHE A 621 6.31 -23.14 -1.79
C PHE A 621 5.76 -23.56 -0.42
N ALA A 622 4.99 -22.69 0.25
CA ALA A 622 4.30 -23.04 1.50
C ALA A 622 3.29 -24.19 1.32
N LEU A 623 2.65 -24.30 0.15
CA LEU A 623 1.80 -25.42 -0.24
C LEU A 623 2.54 -26.75 -0.46
N ARG A 624 3.88 -26.71 -0.56
CA ARG A 624 4.77 -27.86 -0.75
C ARG A 624 4.34 -28.85 -1.86
N PRO A 625 4.18 -28.40 -3.13
CA PRO A 625 3.84 -29.26 -4.27
C PRO A 625 5.03 -30.11 -4.79
N ALA A 626 6.21 -29.99 -4.18
CA ALA A 626 7.37 -30.83 -4.49
C ALA A 626 7.98 -31.38 -3.19
N PRO A 627 8.62 -32.58 -3.24
CA PRO A 627 9.24 -33.16 -2.05
C PRO A 627 10.42 -32.36 -1.54
N ILE A 628 11.24 -31.81 -2.43
CA ILE A 628 12.42 -31.01 -2.11
C ILE A 628 12.21 -29.59 -2.65
N GLN A 629 12.43 -28.59 -1.79
CA GLN A 629 12.38 -27.19 -2.18
C GLN A 629 13.67 -26.46 -1.77
N ALA A 630 14.29 -25.76 -2.72
CA ALA A 630 15.59 -25.11 -2.52
C ALA A 630 15.56 -23.62 -2.88
N MET A 631 16.22 -22.79 -2.07
CA MET A 631 16.51 -21.39 -2.39
C MET A 631 17.74 -21.31 -3.28
N TRP A 632 17.71 -20.51 -4.35
CA TRP A 632 18.87 -20.35 -5.24
C TRP A 632 18.92 -18.98 -5.93
N LEU A 633 20.12 -18.39 -5.95
CA LEU A 633 20.55 -17.24 -6.76
C LEU A 633 19.82 -15.91 -6.52
N GLY A 634 18.52 -15.82 -6.79
CA GLY A 634 17.81 -14.53 -6.91
C GLY A 634 17.50 -13.81 -5.59
N TYR A 635 17.67 -14.47 -4.44
CA TYR A 635 17.54 -13.84 -3.12
C TYR A 635 18.76 -14.11 -2.24
N PRO A 636 19.51 -13.07 -1.82
CA PRO A 636 20.75 -13.21 -1.06
C PRO A 636 20.51 -13.35 0.45
N GLY A 637 19.63 -14.25 0.87
CA GLY A 637 19.31 -14.46 2.29
C GLY A 637 18.48 -15.72 2.55
N THR A 638 18.27 -16.02 3.84
CA THR A 638 17.37 -17.11 4.25
C THR A 638 15.91 -16.76 3.97
N SER A 639 15.11 -17.74 3.56
CA SER A 639 13.66 -17.60 3.49
C SER A 639 13.03 -17.57 4.89
N GLY A 640 13.64 -18.16 5.91
CA GLY A 640 13.00 -18.34 7.22
C GLY A 640 11.74 -19.23 7.20
N GLY A 641 11.32 -19.72 6.03
CA GLY A 641 10.12 -20.53 5.89
C GLY A 641 10.44 -21.99 6.20
N PRO A 642 9.69 -22.69 7.07
CA PRO A 642 9.91 -24.12 7.33
C PRO A 642 9.53 -25.00 6.13
N PHE A 643 9.00 -24.40 5.06
CA PHE A 643 8.71 -25.06 3.80
C PHE A 643 9.90 -25.07 2.83
N MET A 644 11.00 -24.35 3.09
CA MET A 644 12.23 -24.43 2.29
C MET A 644 13.23 -25.38 2.95
N ASP A 645 13.71 -26.38 2.20
CA ASP A 645 14.57 -27.44 2.74
C ASP A 645 16.04 -27.08 2.66
N TYR A 646 16.47 -26.52 1.51
CA TYR A 646 17.86 -26.20 1.23
C TYR A 646 18.05 -24.75 0.79
N ILE A 647 19.25 -24.23 1.02
CA ILE A 647 19.77 -23.04 0.35
C ILE A 647 21.03 -23.43 -0.41
N ILE A 648 21.00 -23.26 -1.72
CA ILE A 648 22.14 -23.51 -2.61
C ILE A 648 23.07 -22.31 -2.46
N THR A 649 24.23 -22.56 -1.86
CA THR A 649 25.24 -21.57 -1.50
C THR A 649 26.64 -22.19 -1.71
N ASP A 650 27.67 -21.61 -1.14
CA ASP A 650 29.02 -22.15 -1.12
C ASP A 650 29.72 -21.83 0.20
N LYS A 651 30.90 -22.44 0.38
CA LYS A 651 31.69 -22.31 1.61
C LYS A 651 32.09 -20.86 1.91
N GLU A 652 32.42 -20.07 0.90
CA GLU A 652 32.87 -18.69 1.09
C GLU A 652 31.68 -17.76 1.33
N THR A 653 30.55 -17.99 0.68
CA THR A 653 29.33 -17.19 0.92
C THR A 653 28.71 -17.50 2.28
N SER A 654 28.60 -18.77 2.65
CA SER A 654 27.89 -19.24 3.84
C SER A 654 28.72 -20.32 4.55
N PRO A 655 29.79 -19.95 5.28
CA PRO A 655 30.67 -20.92 5.92
C PRO A 655 29.90 -21.60 7.06
N PHE A 656 30.31 -22.81 7.42
CA PHE A 656 29.50 -23.67 8.27
C PHE A 656 29.31 -23.12 9.69
N GLU A 657 30.26 -22.32 10.16
CA GLU A 657 30.27 -21.68 11.49
C GLU A 657 29.08 -20.74 11.70
N VAL A 658 28.50 -20.23 10.61
CA VAL A 658 27.32 -19.34 10.64
C VAL A 658 26.09 -20.02 10.05
N ALA A 659 26.05 -21.36 10.00
CA ALA A 659 24.90 -22.10 9.48
C ALA A 659 23.59 -21.78 10.23
N GLU A 660 23.68 -21.40 11.50
CA GLU A 660 22.52 -21.04 12.33
C GLU A 660 21.75 -19.81 11.82
N GLN A 661 22.36 -18.94 11.00
CA GLN A 661 21.69 -17.78 10.42
C GLN A 661 20.65 -18.16 9.35
N TYR A 662 20.65 -19.41 8.88
CA TYR A 662 19.72 -19.92 7.88
C TYR A 662 18.71 -20.85 8.55
N SER A 663 17.44 -20.81 8.11
CA SER A 663 16.46 -21.85 8.43
C SER A 663 16.70 -23.12 7.61
N GLU A 664 17.18 -22.95 6.38
CA GLU A 664 17.44 -24.03 5.43
C GLU A 664 18.75 -24.75 5.71
N LYS A 665 18.89 -25.95 5.16
CA LYS A 665 20.15 -26.68 5.13
C LYS A 665 21.06 -26.17 4.04
N LEU A 666 22.33 -25.95 4.39
CA LEU A 666 23.34 -25.48 3.44
C LEU A 666 23.63 -26.57 2.42
N ALA A 667 23.53 -26.24 1.13
CA ALA A 667 23.89 -27.12 0.03
C ALA A 667 24.99 -26.45 -0.80
N TYR A 668 26.22 -26.96 -0.72
CA TYR A 668 27.39 -26.29 -1.30
C TYR A 668 27.61 -26.63 -2.77
N MET A 669 27.64 -25.59 -3.60
CA MET A 669 28.36 -25.57 -4.86
C MET A 669 29.87 -25.66 -4.58
N PRO A 670 30.66 -26.30 -5.46
CA PRO A 670 32.07 -26.61 -5.18
C PRO A 670 32.98 -25.37 -5.19
N ASN A 671 32.63 -24.35 -5.96
CA ASN A 671 33.40 -23.11 -6.08
C ASN A 671 32.61 -21.95 -5.47
N THR A 672 31.72 -21.34 -6.25
CA THR A 672 30.80 -20.29 -5.82
C THR A 672 29.39 -20.64 -6.26
N PHE A 673 28.38 -20.24 -5.50
CA PHE A 673 26.99 -20.36 -5.92
C PHE A 673 26.61 -19.33 -6.99
N PHE A 674 27.42 -18.29 -7.17
CA PHE A 674 27.12 -17.23 -8.12
C PHE A 674 27.54 -17.62 -9.54
N ILE A 675 26.81 -17.16 -10.56
CA ILE A 675 27.10 -17.45 -11.97
C ILE A 675 26.72 -16.24 -12.81
N GLY A 676 27.31 -16.10 -14.00
CA GLY A 676 26.97 -15.04 -14.95
C GLY A 676 26.95 -15.53 -16.39
N ASP A 677 25.97 -15.11 -17.18
CA ASP A 677 25.85 -15.48 -18.60
C ASP A 677 26.71 -14.57 -19.51
N HIS A 678 27.62 -13.78 -18.94
CA HIS A 678 28.43 -12.79 -19.64
C HIS A 678 29.25 -13.37 -20.81
N ALA A 679 29.68 -14.63 -20.70
CA ALA A 679 30.42 -15.32 -21.75
C ALA A 679 29.59 -15.56 -23.04
N ASN A 680 28.26 -15.62 -22.89
CA ASN A 680 27.28 -15.75 -23.96
C ASN A 680 26.70 -14.38 -24.38
N MET A 681 26.36 -13.50 -23.42
CA MET A 681 25.80 -12.17 -23.69
C MET A 681 26.81 -11.20 -24.30
N PHE A 682 28.07 -11.22 -23.82
CA PHE A 682 29.08 -10.23 -24.19
C PHE A 682 30.39 -10.87 -24.69
N PRO A 683 30.33 -11.75 -25.71
CA PRO A 683 31.50 -12.43 -26.24
C PRO A 683 32.46 -11.47 -26.95
N HIS A 684 31.97 -10.33 -27.45
CA HIS A 684 32.79 -9.26 -28.04
C HIS A 684 33.76 -8.63 -27.03
N LEU A 685 33.49 -8.74 -25.73
CA LEU A 685 34.38 -8.27 -24.65
C LEU A 685 35.45 -9.30 -24.25
N LYS A 686 35.49 -10.49 -24.86
CA LYS A 686 36.56 -11.49 -24.61
C LYS A 686 37.94 -10.99 -25.05
N LYS A 687 37.99 -10.08 -26.01
CA LYS A 687 39.22 -9.46 -26.52
C LYS A 687 39.05 -7.94 -26.54
N LYS A 688 40.16 -7.23 -26.38
CA LYS A 688 40.22 -5.77 -26.52
C LYS A 688 41.48 -5.36 -27.27
N ALA A 689 41.40 -4.22 -27.93
CA ALA A 689 42.55 -3.49 -28.45
C ALA A 689 42.52 -2.06 -27.92
N VAL A 690 43.66 -1.38 -27.95
CA VAL A 690 43.78 0.01 -27.46
C VAL A 690 44.43 0.91 -28.49
N ILE A 691 44.12 2.21 -28.42
CA ILE A 691 44.83 3.25 -29.19
C ILE A 691 45.90 3.90 -28.30
N ASP A 692 47.13 3.97 -28.81
CA ASP A 692 48.25 4.63 -28.12
C ASP A 692 48.10 6.17 -28.22
N PHE A 693 47.55 6.78 -27.18
CA PHE A 693 47.38 8.23 -27.09
C PHE A 693 48.54 8.88 -26.31
N LYS A 694 49.30 9.77 -26.98
CA LYS A 694 50.45 10.58 -26.49
C LYS A 694 50.70 10.54 -24.98
N SER A 695 51.49 9.57 -24.54
CA SER A 695 51.65 9.20 -23.12
C SER A 695 53.12 9.09 -22.68
N ASN A 696 54.05 9.85 -23.29
CA ASN A 696 55.49 9.83 -22.96
C ASN A 696 56.08 8.39 -22.89
N GLY A 697 55.57 7.46 -23.71
CA GLY A 697 56.03 6.07 -23.77
C GLY A 697 55.26 5.06 -22.90
N HIS A 698 54.24 5.48 -22.13
CA HIS A 698 53.43 4.59 -21.30
C HIS A 698 52.14 4.11 -22.00
N ILE A 699 52.04 2.82 -22.25
CA ILE A 699 50.86 2.20 -22.88
C ILE A 699 49.82 1.89 -21.81
N PHE A 700 48.62 2.48 -21.94
CA PHE A 700 47.48 2.22 -21.06
C PHE A 700 46.51 1.20 -21.66
N ASP A 701 45.89 0.37 -20.82
CA ASP A 701 44.99 -0.71 -21.26
C ASP A 701 43.49 -0.35 -21.22
N ASN A 702 43.15 0.90 -20.85
CA ASN A 702 41.80 1.30 -20.43
C ASN A 702 41.45 2.79 -20.73
N ARG A 703 42.14 3.45 -21.67
CA ARG A 703 41.85 4.85 -22.04
C ARG A 703 40.94 4.97 -23.24
N ILE A 704 41.36 4.34 -24.33
CA ILE A 704 40.61 4.23 -25.59
C ILE A 704 40.61 2.75 -25.96
N VAL A 705 39.47 2.10 -25.77
CA VAL A 705 39.31 0.64 -25.86
C VAL A 705 38.38 0.30 -27.02
N LEU A 706 38.77 -0.71 -27.80
CA LEU A 706 38.01 -1.26 -28.91
C LEU A 706 37.64 -2.71 -28.61
N ASN A 707 36.37 -3.05 -28.80
CA ASN A 707 35.84 -4.41 -28.68
C ASN A 707 34.99 -4.74 -29.90
N GLY A 708 34.92 -6.01 -30.28
CA GLY A 708 34.11 -6.45 -31.42
C GLY A 708 34.40 -7.91 -31.79
N ILE A 709 33.42 -8.56 -32.42
CA ILE A 709 33.61 -9.92 -32.95
C ILE A 709 34.65 -9.92 -34.07
N ASP A 710 34.56 -8.95 -34.98
CA ASP A 710 35.47 -8.79 -36.12
C ASP A 710 36.73 -7.97 -35.80
N LEU A 711 37.01 -7.74 -34.50
CA LEU A 711 38.15 -6.92 -34.07
C LEU A 711 39.48 -7.43 -34.63
N LYS A 712 39.67 -8.75 -34.71
CA LYS A 712 40.90 -9.35 -35.25
C LYS A 712 41.09 -8.98 -36.73
N ALA A 713 40.05 -9.15 -37.54
CA ALA A 713 40.10 -8.84 -38.98
C ALA A 713 40.31 -7.34 -39.22
N PHE A 714 39.70 -6.48 -38.39
CA PHE A 714 39.94 -5.04 -38.44
C PHE A 714 41.39 -4.68 -38.13
N LEU A 715 41.98 -5.26 -37.08
CA LEU A 715 43.38 -5.01 -36.74
C LEU A 715 44.34 -5.48 -37.84
N GLU A 716 44.08 -6.62 -38.48
CA GLU A 716 44.86 -7.13 -39.62
C GLU A 716 44.77 -6.21 -40.86
N SER A 717 43.71 -5.40 -40.97
CA SER A 717 43.56 -4.41 -42.04
C SER A 717 44.36 -3.11 -41.80
N LEU A 718 44.90 -2.90 -40.60
CA LEU A 718 45.62 -1.70 -40.22
C LEU A 718 47.15 -1.91 -40.27
N PRO A 719 47.92 -0.91 -40.73
CA PRO A 719 49.38 -0.98 -40.67
C PRO A 719 49.90 -0.81 -39.23
N ASP A 720 51.08 -1.38 -38.97
CA ASP A 720 51.92 -1.10 -37.79
C ASP A 720 51.29 -1.40 -36.41
N ILE A 721 50.38 -2.38 -36.33
CA ILE A 721 49.83 -2.85 -35.05
C ILE A 721 50.93 -3.44 -34.17
N LYS A 722 51.13 -2.86 -32.98
CA LYS A 722 52.02 -3.41 -31.95
C LYS A 722 51.25 -4.41 -31.09
N VAL A 723 51.92 -5.45 -30.61
CA VAL A 723 51.31 -6.45 -29.74
C VAL A 723 52.13 -6.54 -28.45
N VAL A 724 51.50 -6.23 -27.32
CA VAL A 724 52.14 -6.33 -25.99
C VAL A 724 51.67 -7.62 -25.31
N LYS A 725 52.62 -8.45 -24.87
CA LYS A 725 52.35 -9.62 -24.04
C LYS A 725 51.95 -9.16 -22.63
N MET A 726 50.90 -9.74 -22.08
CA MET A 726 50.48 -9.48 -20.70
C MET A 726 51.07 -10.56 -19.79
N GLU A 727 51.86 -10.16 -18.80
CA GLU A 727 52.49 -11.07 -17.84
C GLU A 727 51.47 -11.50 -16.76
N CYS A 728 51.48 -12.78 -16.39
CA CYS A 728 50.69 -13.36 -15.30
C CYS A 728 51.58 -14.27 -14.44
N ASP A 729 51.39 -14.28 -13.11
CA ASP A 729 52.13 -15.19 -12.22
C ASP A 729 51.80 -16.67 -12.43
N GLY A 730 52.82 -17.54 -12.39
CA GLY A 730 52.71 -18.96 -12.03
C GLY A 730 52.77 -19.95 -13.20
N GLN A 731 53.85 -20.76 -13.21
CA GLN A 731 54.17 -21.95 -14.00
C GLN A 731 53.49 -22.06 -15.38
N GLU A 732 54.19 -21.58 -16.41
CA GLU A 732 54.05 -22.12 -17.76
C GLU A 732 54.36 -23.62 -17.72
N SER A 733 53.34 -24.47 -17.69
CA SER A 733 53.48 -25.78 -18.34
C SER A 733 53.72 -25.49 -19.81
N ALA A 734 54.87 -25.92 -20.34
CA ALA A 734 55.43 -25.53 -21.63
C ALA A 734 54.59 -25.89 -22.89
N ASP A 735 53.32 -26.27 -22.76
CA ASP A 735 52.48 -26.79 -23.85
C ASP A 735 51.17 -26.01 -24.13
N SER A 736 50.89 -24.87 -23.48
CA SER A 736 49.71 -24.05 -23.86
C SER A 736 50.09 -22.90 -24.80
N ASN A 737 49.75 -23.03 -26.08
CA ASN A 737 49.87 -22.03 -27.17
C ASN A 737 49.06 -20.70 -26.97
N GLY A 738 48.86 -20.23 -25.74
CA GLY A 738 47.90 -19.18 -25.38
C GLY A 738 48.49 -17.97 -24.66
N ALA A 739 49.58 -17.39 -25.17
CA ALA A 739 50.09 -16.13 -24.63
C ALA A 739 49.02 -15.03 -24.71
N LEU A 740 48.63 -14.45 -23.56
CA LEU A 740 47.71 -13.31 -23.52
C LEU A 740 48.41 -12.09 -24.17
N SER A 741 47.76 -11.47 -25.14
CA SER A 741 48.32 -10.32 -25.85
C SER A 741 47.29 -9.22 -26.07
N MET A 742 47.72 -7.98 -25.94
CA MET A 742 46.91 -6.79 -26.19
C MET A 742 47.42 -6.06 -27.45
N PRO A 743 46.61 -6.02 -28.53
CA PRO A 743 46.93 -5.23 -29.72
C PRO A 743 46.82 -3.73 -29.44
N ILE A 744 47.74 -2.97 -30.03
CA ILE A 744 47.88 -1.54 -29.86
C ILE A 744 47.93 -0.89 -31.25
N ILE A 745 46.96 -0.03 -31.49
CA ILE A 745 46.88 0.79 -32.69
C ILE A 745 47.74 2.03 -32.43
N PRO A 746 48.83 2.25 -33.18
CA PRO A 746 49.63 3.47 -33.05
C PRO A 746 48.82 4.68 -33.51
N MET A 747 49.28 5.89 -33.17
CA MET A 747 48.65 7.13 -33.64
C MET A 747 48.85 7.32 -35.15
N ASN A 748 47.92 6.76 -35.93
CA ASN A 748 47.85 6.83 -37.39
C ASN A 748 46.50 7.44 -37.82
N THR A 749 46.26 7.54 -39.14
CA THR A 749 45.01 8.10 -39.69
C THR A 749 43.75 7.37 -39.22
N ALA A 750 43.80 6.06 -38.99
CA ALA A 750 42.67 5.31 -38.45
C ALA A 750 42.39 5.69 -36.98
N ALA A 751 43.43 5.79 -36.15
CA ALA A 751 43.31 6.24 -34.77
C ALA A 751 42.76 7.68 -34.69
N GLU A 752 43.25 8.59 -35.53
CA GLU A 752 42.75 9.97 -35.62
C GLU A 752 41.28 10.04 -36.04
N ALA A 753 40.86 9.23 -37.03
CA ALA A 753 39.47 9.15 -37.44
C ALA A 753 38.55 8.67 -36.30
N ILE A 754 38.98 7.67 -35.53
CA ILE A 754 38.24 7.18 -34.36
C ILE A 754 38.15 8.27 -33.28
N ILE A 755 39.25 8.95 -32.95
CA ILE A 755 39.26 10.01 -31.95
C ILE A 755 38.37 11.18 -32.39
N ASN A 756 38.42 11.57 -33.67
CA ASN A 756 37.55 12.61 -34.23
C ASN A 756 36.07 12.22 -34.15
N MET A 757 35.72 10.96 -34.43
CA MET A 757 34.35 10.45 -34.26
C MET A 757 33.87 10.64 -32.81
N ILE A 758 34.70 10.30 -31.82
CA ILE A 758 34.37 10.47 -30.40
C ILE A 758 34.22 11.95 -30.03
N ASN A 759 35.19 12.80 -30.41
CA ASN A 759 35.19 14.22 -30.06
C ASN A 759 34.03 15.00 -30.68
N GLN A 760 33.59 14.61 -31.87
CA GLN A 760 32.46 15.22 -32.56
C GLN A 760 31.11 14.62 -32.15
N GLY A 761 31.09 13.60 -31.29
CA GLY A 761 29.88 12.88 -30.93
C GLY A 761 29.23 12.15 -32.11
N GLN A 762 30.02 11.81 -33.14
CA GLN A 762 29.53 11.05 -34.29
C GLN A 762 29.14 9.64 -33.86
N ILE A 763 28.11 9.11 -34.52
CA ILE A 763 27.52 7.80 -34.23
C ILE A 763 28.47 6.66 -34.59
N GLN A 764 29.10 6.74 -35.76
CA GLN A 764 29.99 5.72 -36.30
C GLN A 764 30.87 6.28 -37.43
N VAL A 765 31.95 5.58 -37.74
CA VAL A 765 32.84 5.81 -38.88
C VAL A 765 33.12 4.48 -39.60
N THR A 766 33.45 4.54 -40.89
CA THR A 766 33.89 3.34 -41.65
C THR A 766 35.38 3.43 -41.94
N ILE A 767 36.13 2.40 -41.57
CA ILE A 767 37.58 2.31 -41.78
C ILE A 767 37.88 0.97 -42.43
N ASN A 768 38.49 1.00 -43.63
CA ASN A 768 38.82 -0.21 -44.41
C ASN A 768 37.64 -1.20 -44.57
N GLY A 769 36.42 -0.68 -44.72
CA GLY A 769 35.19 -1.48 -44.85
C GLY A 769 34.58 -1.97 -43.52
N PHE A 770 35.23 -1.74 -42.38
CA PHE A 770 34.69 -2.07 -41.06
C PHE A 770 33.92 -0.89 -40.48
N THR A 771 32.74 -1.15 -39.94
CA THR A 771 31.95 -0.17 -39.17
C THR A 771 32.47 -0.11 -37.74
N VAL A 772 32.93 1.09 -37.36
CA VAL A 772 33.40 1.41 -36.01
C VAL A 772 32.39 2.36 -35.37
N SER A 773 31.72 1.92 -34.32
CA SER A 773 30.64 2.63 -33.63
C SER A 773 31.12 3.33 -32.37
N ASN A 774 30.54 4.48 -32.10
CA ASN A 774 30.68 5.19 -30.84
C ASN A 774 29.88 4.48 -29.74
N GLY A 775 30.55 4.08 -28.66
CA GLY A 775 29.95 3.31 -27.57
C GLY A 775 28.80 3.98 -26.83
N LEU A 776 28.66 5.32 -26.90
CA LEU A 776 27.51 6.05 -26.34
C LEU A 776 26.27 6.07 -27.26
N ALA A 777 26.43 5.70 -28.53
CA ALA A 777 25.35 5.74 -29.51
C ALA A 777 24.61 4.40 -29.64
N THR A 778 24.91 3.42 -28.77
CA THR A 778 24.38 2.04 -28.89
C THR A 778 22.85 1.92 -28.87
N THR A 779 22.15 2.93 -28.33
CA THR A 779 20.68 3.00 -28.22
C THR A 779 20.00 3.99 -29.15
N GLN A 780 20.72 4.72 -30.02
CA GLN A 780 20.12 5.81 -30.80
C GLN A 780 19.18 5.27 -31.89
N ILE A 781 17.89 5.20 -31.53
CA ILE A 781 16.74 5.13 -32.43
C ILE A 781 16.33 6.58 -32.71
N PHE A 782 16.46 7.05 -33.95
CA PHE A 782 15.63 8.18 -34.38
C PHE A 782 14.22 7.65 -34.63
N THR A 783 13.24 8.15 -33.87
CA THR A 783 11.82 7.97 -34.14
C THR A 783 11.53 8.46 -35.56
N VAL A 784 10.93 7.60 -36.38
CA VAL A 784 10.44 7.96 -37.72
C VAL A 784 9.19 8.81 -37.54
N GLU A 785 9.35 10.12 -37.40
CA GLU A 785 8.32 11.08 -37.79
C GLU A 785 8.96 12.09 -38.75
N GLU A 786 8.53 11.97 -40.01
CA GLU A 786 8.65 12.89 -41.15
C GLU A 786 9.97 13.66 -41.35
N VAL A 787 10.72 13.26 -42.38
CA VAL A 787 11.05 14.07 -43.57
C VAL A 787 11.78 13.14 -44.56
N ILE A 788 11.12 12.80 -45.67
CA ILE A 788 11.82 12.32 -46.87
C ILE A 788 12.39 13.57 -47.54
N VAL A 789 13.65 13.87 -47.30
CA VAL A 789 14.47 14.64 -48.24
C VAL A 789 15.86 13.99 -48.28
N SER A 790 16.27 13.57 -49.48
CA SER A 790 17.65 13.24 -49.89
C SER A 790 18.23 11.82 -49.72
N GLY A 791 17.41 10.76 -49.71
CA GLY A 791 17.88 9.45 -50.25
C GLY A 791 19.09 8.78 -49.57
N THR A 792 19.36 9.04 -48.29
CA THR A 792 20.42 8.36 -47.52
C THR A 792 19.80 7.32 -46.59
N VAL A 793 20.25 6.06 -46.71
CA VAL A 793 19.86 4.97 -45.80
C VAL A 793 20.44 5.25 -44.41
N ALA A 794 19.57 5.46 -43.41
CA ALA A 794 19.97 5.63 -42.02
C ALA A 794 20.35 4.27 -41.39
N LEU A 795 21.57 4.15 -40.88
CA LEU A 795 22.09 2.95 -40.22
C LEU A 795 21.67 2.92 -38.74
N GLN A 796 20.86 1.91 -38.38
CA GLN A 796 20.43 1.60 -37.01
C GLN A 796 21.62 1.18 -36.14
N ILE A 797 21.74 1.69 -34.91
CA ILE A 797 22.47 0.97 -33.86
C ILE A 797 21.47 0.12 -33.07
N ASN A 798 21.78 -1.17 -32.96
CA ASN A 798 20.88 -2.23 -32.56
C ASN A 798 20.50 -2.13 -31.06
N ASN A 799 19.27 -1.69 -30.75
CA ASN A 799 18.77 -1.58 -29.37
C ASN A 799 18.83 -2.91 -28.59
N LYS A 800 18.61 -4.05 -29.27
CA LYS A 800 18.77 -5.38 -28.65
C LYS A 800 20.22 -5.66 -28.25
N ALA A 801 21.19 -5.11 -28.98
CA ALA A 801 22.58 -5.22 -28.59
C ALA A 801 22.89 -4.40 -27.32
N ALA A 802 22.29 -3.22 -27.19
CA ALA A 802 22.46 -2.37 -26.00
C ALA A 802 21.87 -2.99 -24.72
N THR A 803 20.74 -3.68 -24.83
CA THR A 803 20.12 -4.42 -23.70
C THR A 803 20.81 -5.74 -23.38
N GLY A 804 21.74 -6.21 -24.23
CA GLY A 804 22.42 -7.51 -24.09
C GLY A 804 21.61 -8.70 -24.60
N GLU A 805 20.51 -8.45 -25.31
CA GLU A 805 19.68 -9.45 -25.98
C GLU A 805 20.31 -9.99 -27.27
N GLU A 806 21.18 -9.20 -27.90
CA GLU A 806 22.00 -9.57 -29.06
C GLU A 806 23.46 -9.17 -28.83
N VAL A 807 24.37 -9.82 -29.56
CA VAL A 807 25.79 -9.43 -29.57
C VAL A 807 25.98 -8.26 -30.54
N PRO A 808 26.71 -7.18 -30.17
CA PRO A 808 27.07 -6.12 -31.10
C PRO A 808 27.79 -6.67 -32.35
N ARG A 809 27.30 -6.27 -33.53
CA ARG A 809 27.85 -6.69 -34.84
C ARG A 809 28.90 -5.72 -35.39
N THR A 810 29.16 -4.62 -34.69
CA THR A 810 30.16 -3.61 -35.07
C THR A 810 31.32 -3.61 -34.08
N ILE A 811 32.40 -2.91 -34.45
CA ILE A 811 33.49 -2.62 -33.50
C ILE A 811 33.07 -1.42 -32.67
N VAL A 812 33.04 -1.57 -31.35
CA VAL A 812 32.56 -0.53 -30.43
C VAL A 812 33.75 0.13 -29.75
N VAL A 813 33.81 1.45 -29.82
CA VAL A 813 34.85 2.28 -29.19
C VAL A 813 34.33 2.85 -27.87
N THR A 814 35.13 2.68 -26.82
CA THR A 814 34.83 3.14 -25.47
C THR A 814 36.02 3.95 -24.94
N THR A 815 35.79 5.18 -24.48
CA THR A 815 36.85 6.09 -24.04
C THR A 815 36.56 6.71 -22.69
N ARG A 816 37.61 7.11 -21.95
CA ARG A 816 37.45 7.91 -20.71
C ARG A 816 36.80 9.26 -20.97
N SER A 817 37.18 9.94 -22.06
CA SER A 817 36.58 11.22 -22.47
C SER A 817 35.06 11.19 -22.63
N GLN A 818 34.48 10.09 -23.11
CA GLN A 818 33.01 9.92 -23.23
C GLN A 818 32.28 10.10 -21.89
N TYR A 819 32.92 9.77 -20.77
CA TYR A 819 32.33 9.81 -19.43
C TYR A 819 32.92 10.93 -18.56
N GLY A 820 33.71 11.84 -19.15
CA GLY A 820 34.36 12.93 -18.41
C GLY A 820 35.41 12.44 -17.42
N LEU A 821 36.01 11.28 -17.64
CA LEU A 821 37.03 10.70 -16.76
C LEU A 821 38.42 11.25 -17.12
N PRO A 822 39.32 11.45 -16.12
CA PRO A 822 40.68 11.90 -16.36
C PRO A 822 41.53 10.84 -17.08
N GLU A 823 42.36 11.28 -18.02
CA GLU A 823 43.24 10.39 -18.81
C GLU A 823 44.51 9.97 -18.05
N ASP A 824 44.95 10.74 -17.06
CA ASP A 824 46.23 10.57 -16.34
C ASP A 824 46.09 10.23 -14.86
N SER A 825 44.87 9.93 -14.39
CA SER A 825 44.60 9.54 -12.99
C SER A 825 44.15 8.08 -12.86
N ILE A 826 44.24 7.54 -11.64
CA ILE A 826 43.58 6.28 -11.27
C ILE A 826 42.06 6.50 -11.17
N VAL A 827 41.28 5.64 -11.80
CA VAL A 827 39.81 5.64 -11.74
C VAL A 827 39.38 4.45 -10.90
N TYR A 828 39.00 4.72 -9.65
CA TYR A 828 38.21 3.80 -8.86
C TYR A 828 36.76 3.84 -9.35
N CYS A 829 36.03 2.72 -9.34
CA CYS A 829 34.61 2.71 -9.68
C CYS A 829 33.76 1.97 -8.66
N ASN A 830 32.48 2.32 -8.60
CA ASN A 830 31.43 1.48 -8.04
C ASN A 830 30.13 1.75 -8.80
N PHE A 831 29.59 0.71 -9.44
CA PHE A 831 28.37 0.83 -10.24
C PHE A 831 27.13 0.22 -9.60
N ASN A 832 27.13 0.06 -8.28
CA ASN A 832 25.93 -0.30 -7.54
C ASN A 832 24.97 0.89 -7.46
N GLN A 833 23.71 0.60 -7.11
CA GLN A 833 22.79 1.64 -6.67
C GLN A 833 23.30 2.28 -5.37
N LEU A 834 23.07 3.58 -5.21
CA LEU A 834 23.64 4.37 -4.12
C LEU A 834 23.21 3.90 -2.73
N TYR A 835 22.05 3.25 -2.60
CA TYR A 835 21.55 2.73 -1.32
C TYR A 835 22.49 1.71 -0.65
N LYS A 836 23.43 1.12 -1.38
CA LYS A 836 24.43 0.20 -0.81
C LYS A 836 25.62 0.91 -0.16
N ILE A 837 25.70 2.23 -0.29
CA ILE A 837 26.72 3.06 0.34
C ILE A 837 26.16 3.54 1.68
N ASP A 838 26.95 3.38 2.74
CA ASP A 838 26.69 3.93 4.06
C ASP A 838 27.82 4.91 4.47
N PRO A 839 27.65 5.68 5.56
CA PRO A 839 28.68 6.63 5.99
C PRO A 839 30.06 5.98 6.19
N PRO A 840 30.18 4.80 6.83
CA PRO A 840 31.44 4.06 6.89
C PRO A 840 32.10 3.77 5.54
N THR A 841 31.32 3.37 4.54
CA THR A 841 31.82 3.07 3.19
C THR A 841 32.37 4.31 2.51
N LEU A 842 31.62 5.43 2.54
CA LEU A 842 32.09 6.68 1.95
C LEU A 842 33.35 7.20 2.67
N GLN A 843 33.43 7.01 3.99
CA GLN A 843 34.62 7.39 4.75
C GLN A 843 35.87 6.62 4.31
N MET A 844 35.77 5.30 4.11
CA MET A 844 36.89 4.49 3.58
C MET A 844 37.31 4.97 2.19
N TRP A 845 36.35 5.21 1.30
CA TRP A 845 36.65 5.73 -0.04
C TRP A 845 37.30 7.11 0.02
N ALA A 846 36.87 7.97 0.95
CA ALA A 846 37.49 9.26 1.18
C ALA A 846 38.95 9.14 1.65
N ASN A 847 39.23 8.19 2.55
CA ASN A 847 40.58 7.91 3.01
C ASN A 847 41.49 7.41 1.87
N ILE A 848 40.99 6.49 1.03
CA ILE A 848 41.69 5.99 -0.16
C ILE A 848 42.04 7.15 -1.11
N LEU A 849 41.06 7.99 -1.45
CA LEU A 849 41.26 9.12 -2.36
C LEU A 849 42.22 10.19 -1.81
N LYS A 850 42.31 10.36 -0.49
CA LYS A 850 43.33 11.23 0.13
C LYS A 850 44.73 10.62 0.06
N ARG A 851 44.84 9.29 0.22
CA ARG A 851 46.11 8.55 0.16
C ARG A 851 46.62 8.35 -1.27
N VAL A 852 45.74 8.45 -2.28
CA VAL A 852 46.09 8.43 -3.71
C VAL A 852 45.66 9.77 -4.35
N PRO A 853 46.47 10.84 -4.27
CA PRO A 853 46.05 12.18 -4.68
C PRO A 853 45.61 12.30 -6.14
N ASN A 854 46.29 11.59 -7.06
CA ASN A 854 45.97 11.55 -8.48
C ASN A 854 44.99 10.42 -8.82
N SER A 855 43.81 10.46 -8.23
CA SER A 855 42.75 9.47 -8.47
C SER A 855 41.37 10.09 -8.41
N VAL A 856 40.36 9.43 -8.98
CA VAL A 856 38.95 9.79 -8.84
C VAL A 856 38.14 8.55 -8.51
N ILE A 857 36.95 8.72 -7.94
CA ILE A 857 35.96 7.65 -7.84
C ILE A 857 34.79 7.93 -8.79
N TRP A 858 34.40 6.90 -9.54
CA TRP A 858 33.35 6.95 -10.53
C TRP A 858 32.12 6.17 -10.05
N LEU A 859 31.03 6.90 -9.80
CA LEU A 859 29.81 6.38 -9.20
C LEU A 859 28.62 6.42 -10.18
N LEU A 860 27.64 5.56 -9.94
CA LEU A 860 26.38 5.56 -10.66
C LEU A 860 25.43 6.64 -10.12
N ARG A 861 24.89 7.49 -11.00
CA ARG A 861 23.83 8.45 -10.68
C ARG A 861 22.48 7.72 -10.56
N PHE A 862 22.28 6.93 -9.51
CA PHE A 862 21.04 6.20 -9.33
C PHE A 862 20.67 5.91 -7.85
N PRO A 863 19.59 6.56 -7.33
CA PRO A 863 18.81 7.60 -8.00
C PRO A 863 19.56 8.94 -8.07
N ALA A 864 19.23 9.78 -9.04
CA ALA A 864 19.93 11.06 -9.26
C ALA A 864 19.88 12.00 -8.04
N VAL A 865 18.80 11.95 -7.25
CA VAL A 865 18.62 12.76 -6.04
C VAL A 865 19.63 12.44 -4.92
N GLY A 866 20.33 11.30 -4.99
CA GLY A 866 21.35 10.95 -4.00
C GLY A 866 22.74 11.57 -4.25
N GLU A 867 23.02 12.01 -5.47
CA GLU A 867 24.30 12.64 -5.85
C GLU A 867 24.67 13.86 -4.99
N PRO A 868 23.79 14.88 -4.81
CA PRO A 868 24.14 16.05 -4.01
C PRO A 868 24.47 15.69 -2.55
N ASN A 869 23.81 14.68 -1.98
CA ASN A 869 24.08 14.24 -0.63
C ASN A 869 25.46 13.60 -0.51
N ILE A 870 25.83 12.68 -1.41
CA ILE A 870 27.17 12.08 -1.44
C ILE A 870 28.25 13.15 -1.61
N GLN A 871 28.04 14.11 -2.52
CA GLN A 871 28.96 15.23 -2.72
C GLN A 871 29.14 16.06 -1.44
N GLN A 872 28.04 16.39 -0.75
CA GLN A 872 28.10 17.14 0.51
C GLN A 872 28.84 16.38 1.61
N TYR A 873 28.57 15.08 1.80
CA TYR A 873 29.28 14.28 2.80
C TYR A 873 30.76 14.13 2.48
N ALA A 874 31.13 13.96 1.20
CA ALA A 874 32.52 13.91 0.79
C ALA A 874 33.25 15.25 1.05
N GLN A 875 32.59 16.39 0.78
CA GLN A 875 33.13 17.72 1.10
C GLN A 875 33.34 17.89 2.60
N ASN A 876 32.39 17.45 3.42
CA ASN A 876 32.52 17.48 4.88
C ASN A 876 33.69 16.60 5.37
N MET A 877 34.01 15.53 4.64
CA MET A 877 35.19 14.70 4.86
C MET A 877 36.48 15.30 4.28
N GLY A 878 36.45 16.49 3.68
CA GLY A 878 37.62 17.17 3.12
C GLY A 878 38.05 16.68 1.73
N LEU A 879 37.13 16.08 0.95
CA LEU A 879 37.38 15.76 -0.45
C LEU A 879 36.81 16.84 -1.39
N PRO A 880 37.58 17.32 -2.37
CA PRO A 880 37.05 18.17 -3.44
C PRO A 880 35.98 17.45 -4.27
N ALA A 881 34.93 18.18 -4.68
CA ALA A 881 33.83 17.62 -5.49
C ALA A 881 34.30 17.01 -6.82
N SER A 882 35.39 17.54 -7.40
CA SER A 882 36.00 17.02 -8.63
C SER A 882 36.60 15.62 -8.50
N ARG A 883 36.77 15.09 -7.27
CA ARG A 883 37.27 13.73 -7.01
C ARG A 883 36.19 12.66 -7.14
N ILE A 884 34.91 13.04 -7.23
CA ILE A 884 33.77 12.13 -7.38
C ILE A 884 33.05 12.46 -8.68
N ILE A 885 33.07 11.52 -9.63
CA ILE A 885 32.45 11.66 -10.94
C ILE A 885 31.21 10.77 -10.97
N PHE A 886 30.10 11.31 -11.47
CA PHE A 886 28.86 10.57 -11.65
C PHE A 886 28.53 10.38 -13.13
N SER A 887 28.08 9.17 -13.48
CA SER A 887 27.51 8.90 -14.81
C SER A 887 26.09 8.35 -14.71
N PRO A 888 25.23 8.60 -15.72
CA PRO A 888 23.89 8.04 -15.76
C PRO A 888 23.91 6.51 -15.79
N VAL A 889 22.75 5.93 -15.47
CA VAL A 889 22.48 4.52 -15.75
C VAL A 889 22.60 4.31 -17.25
N ALA A 890 23.36 3.28 -17.62
CA ALA A 890 23.60 2.90 -18.99
C ALA A 890 22.83 1.61 -19.33
N PRO A 891 22.53 1.37 -20.62
CA PRO A 891 22.10 0.06 -21.10
C PRO A 891 23.05 -1.05 -20.65
N LYS A 892 22.55 -2.28 -20.54
CA LYS A 892 23.29 -3.37 -19.90
C LYS A 892 24.65 -3.64 -20.56
N GLU A 893 24.72 -3.64 -21.90
CA GLU A 893 25.98 -3.84 -22.63
C GLU A 893 26.98 -2.72 -22.36
N GLU A 894 26.54 -1.45 -22.44
CA GLU A 894 27.40 -0.29 -22.18
C GLU A 894 27.88 -0.28 -20.73
N HIS A 895 27.01 -0.64 -19.79
CA HIS A 895 27.33 -0.73 -18.36
C HIS A 895 28.49 -1.71 -18.10
N VAL A 896 28.47 -2.89 -18.72
CA VAL A 896 29.55 -3.88 -18.60
C VAL A 896 30.79 -3.39 -19.34
N ARG A 897 30.63 -2.96 -20.61
CA ARG A 897 31.73 -2.54 -21.48
C ARG A 897 32.53 -1.38 -20.90
N ARG A 898 31.87 -0.36 -20.34
CA ARG A 898 32.52 0.82 -19.76
C ARG A 898 33.31 0.52 -18.49
N GLY A 899 33.04 -0.61 -17.84
CA GLY A 899 33.86 -1.11 -16.73
C GLY A 899 35.33 -1.32 -17.11
N GLN A 900 35.63 -1.51 -18.40
CA GLN A 900 37.01 -1.63 -18.91
C GLN A 900 37.83 -0.35 -18.70
N LEU A 901 37.19 0.82 -18.55
CA LEU A 901 37.85 2.12 -18.38
C LEU A 901 38.36 2.37 -16.96
N ALA A 902 37.81 1.65 -15.98
CA ALA A 902 38.20 1.74 -14.59
C ALA A 902 39.52 0.99 -14.34
N ASP A 903 40.28 1.44 -13.34
CA ASP A 903 41.48 0.76 -12.88
C ASP A 903 41.13 -0.30 -11.82
N VAL A 904 40.28 0.06 -10.85
CA VAL A 904 39.88 -0.78 -9.71
C VAL A 904 38.41 -0.51 -9.34
N CYS A 905 37.67 -1.55 -9.00
CA CYS A 905 36.34 -1.43 -8.40
C CYS A 905 36.43 -1.52 -6.87
N LEU A 906 35.82 -0.54 -6.20
CA LEU A 906 35.71 -0.48 -4.75
C LEU A 906 34.33 -1.00 -4.36
N ASP A 907 34.20 -2.26 -3.93
CA ASP A 907 32.90 -2.83 -3.59
C ASP A 907 32.32 -2.27 -2.28
N THR A 908 31.01 -2.43 -2.07
CA THR A 908 30.28 -1.96 -0.89
C THR A 908 30.21 -3.04 0.19
N PRO A 909 30.84 -2.87 1.37
CA PRO A 909 30.82 -3.87 2.45
C PRO A 909 29.46 -4.12 3.10
N LEU A 910 28.56 -3.13 3.06
CA LEU A 910 27.21 -3.26 3.61
C LEU A 910 26.39 -4.33 2.86
N CYS A 911 26.46 -4.29 1.53
CA CYS A 911 25.81 -5.22 0.62
C CYS A 911 26.62 -5.23 -0.67
N ASN A 912 27.15 -6.39 -1.09
CA ASN A 912 28.07 -6.46 -2.22
C ASN A 912 27.41 -6.14 -3.57
N GLY A 913 28.24 -5.81 -4.55
CA GLY A 913 27.93 -5.98 -5.96
C GLY A 913 27.75 -7.46 -6.29
N HIS A 914 26.50 -7.92 -6.36
CA HIS A 914 26.15 -9.26 -6.83
C HIS A 914 26.36 -9.36 -8.35
N THR A 915 25.33 -9.03 -9.15
CA THR A 915 25.45 -8.91 -10.61
C THR A 915 26.50 -7.88 -11.02
N THR A 916 26.58 -6.75 -10.33
CA THR A 916 27.57 -5.69 -10.59
C THR A 916 29.01 -6.19 -10.39
N GLY A 917 29.25 -7.11 -9.44
CA GLY A 917 30.56 -7.74 -9.27
C GLY A 917 30.94 -8.55 -10.51
N MET A 918 30.01 -9.39 -11.01
CA MET A 918 30.21 -10.14 -12.25
C MET A 918 30.42 -9.23 -13.47
N ASP A 919 29.66 -8.13 -13.57
CA ASP A 919 29.79 -7.15 -14.65
C ASP A 919 31.20 -6.55 -14.71
N VAL A 920 31.73 -6.12 -13.57
CA VAL A 920 33.08 -5.52 -13.45
C VAL A 920 34.17 -6.56 -13.70
N LEU A 921 34.05 -7.76 -13.14
CA LEU A 921 35.02 -8.84 -13.34
C LEU A 921 35.06 -9.31 -14.80
N TRP A 922 33.91 -9.31 -15.49
CA TRP A 922 33.87 -9.62 -16.93
C TRP A 922 34.59 -8.57 -17.78
N ALA A 923 34.52 -7.29 -17.38
CA ALA A 923 35.27 -6.20 -17.98
C ALA A 923 36.79 -6.30 -17.72
N GLY A 924 37.23 -7.22 -16.85
CA GLY A 924 38.63 -7.39 -16.49
C GLY A 924 39.14 -6.46 -15.40
N THR A 925 38.24 -5.80 -14.69
CA THR A 925 38.59 -4.81 -13.66
C THR A 925 38.66 -5.50 -12.29
N PRO A 926 39.80 -5.42 -11.57
CA PRO A 926 39.93 -5.94 -10.21
C PRO A 926 38.92 -5.30 -9.26
N MET A 927 38.43 -6.06 -8.30
CA MET A 927 37.47 -5.59 -7.30
C MET A 927 38.02 -5.87 -5.90
N THR A 928 38.02 -4.88 -5.01
CA THR A 928 38.37 -5.04 -3.58
C THR A 928 37.11 -5.10 -2.72
N LEU A 929 37.11 -5.85 -1.62
CA LEU A 929 35.88 -6.05 -0.83
C LEU A 929 36.11 -6.41 0.65
N ALA A 930 35.00 -6.45 1.40
CA ALA A 930 34.95 -6.94 2.78
C ALA A 930 33.77 -7.87 3.13
N SER A 931 32.85 -8.23 2.21
CA SER A 931 31.74 -9.16 2.50
C SER A 931 31.57 -10.28 1.46
N ARG A 932 30.63 -11.21 1.69
CA ARG A 932 30.85 -12.63 1.35
C ARG A 932 30.58 -13.05 -0.10
N VAL A 933 29.61 -12.47 -0.81
CA VAL A 933 29.31 -12.92 -2.19
C VAL A 933 30.44 -12.54 -3.13
N ALA A 934 30.88 -11.28 -3.08
CA ALA A 934 32.00 -10.84 -3.88
C ALA A 934 33.30 -11.57 -3.45
N ALA A 935 33.47 -11.93 -2.17
CA ALA A 935 34.59 -12.74 -1.70
C ALA A 935 34.58 -14.13 -2.38
N SER A 936 33.41 -14.76 -2.43
CA SER A 936 33.21 -16.03 -3.12
C SER A 936 33.51 -15.94 -4.62
N GLN A 937 33.09 -14.86 -5.28
CA GLN A 937 33.42 -14.59 -6.69
C GLN A 937 34.94 -14.47 -6.91
N LEU A 938 35.65 -13.71 -6.06
CA LEU A 938 37.10 -13.52 -6.17
C LEU A 938 37.89 -14.79 -5.83
N THR A 939 37.44 -15.58 -4.85
CA THR A 939 38.02 -16.89 -4.54
C THR A 939 37.86 -17.83 -5.73
N CYS A 940 36.67 -17.91 -6.33
CA CYS A 940 36.43 -18.70 -7.54
C CYS A 940 37.27 -18.22 -8.73
N LEU A 941 37.54 -16.92 -8.83
CA LEU A 941 38.39 -16.33 -9.87
C LEU A 941 39.89 -16.60 -9.63
N GLY A 942 40.31 -16.93 -8.40
CA GLY A 942 41.71 -17.10 -8.04
C GLY A 942 42.44 -15.78 -7.72
N CYS A 943 41.73 -14.81 -7.14
CA CYS A 943 42.27 -13.52 -6.69
C CYS A 943 42.00 -13.26 -5.20
N PRO A 944 42.39 -14.16 -4.27
CA PRO A 944 42.10 -13.99 -2.85
C PRO A 944 42.82 -12.79 -2.21
N GLU A 945 43.90 -12.28 -2.81
CA GLU A 945 44.64 -11.11 -2.32
C GLU A 945 43.84 -9.80 -2.36
N LEU A 946 42.68 -9.81 -3.01
CA LEU A 946 41.76 -8.67 -3.11
C LEU A 946 40.66 -8.70 -2.03
N ILE A 947 40.64 -9.74 -1.20
CA ILE A 947 39.67 -9.94 -0.11
C ILE A 947 40.26 -9.37 1.18
N ALA A 948 39.75 -8.24 1.66
CA ALA A 948 40.18 -7.65 2.92
C ALA A 948 39.40 -8.21 4.11
N GLN A 949 40.09 -8.45 5.23
CA GLN A 949 39.52 -8.92 6.49
C GLN A 949 39.13 -7.76 7.43
N SER A 950 39.55 -6.54 7.12
CA SER A 950 39.25 -5.35 7.90
C SER A 950 39.08 -4.11 7.02
N ARG A 951 38.48 -3.05 7.57
CA ARG A 951 38.38 -1.75 6.88
C ARG A 951 39.75 -1.15 6.55
N GLN A 952 40.72 -1.34 7.44
CA GLN A 952 42.10 -0.85 7.22
C GLN A 952 42.75 -1.59 6.05
N GLU A 953 42.66 -2.92 6.04
CA GLU A 953 43.20 -3.74 4.95
C GLU A 953 42.50 -3.44 3.62
N TYR A 954 41.20 -3.16 3.64
CA TYR A 954 40.45 -2.72 2.46
C TYR A 954 41.04 -1.44 1.86
N GLU A 955 41.32 -0.44 2.71
CA GLU A 955 41.98 0.79 2.27
C GLU A 955 43.41 0.53 1.77
N ASP A 956 44.17 -0.33 2.45
CA ASP A 956 45.56 -0.61 2.11
C ASP A 956 45.71 -1.34 0.78
N VAL A 957 44.84 -2.32 0.51
CA VAL A 957 44.79 -3.03 -0.79
C VAL A 957 44.40 -2.05 -1.91
N ALA A 958 43.36 -1.24 -1.69
CA ALA A 958 42.94 -0.24 -2.67
C ALA A 958 44.05 0.78 -2.97
N VAL A 959 44.69 1.33 -1.94
CA VAL A 959 45.79 2.28 -2.08
C VAL A 959 46.98 1.64 -2.79
N LYS A 960 47.34 0.40 -2.45
CA LYS A 960 48.41 -0.33 -3.15
C LYS A 960 48.12 -0.45 -4.64
N LEU A 961 46.89 -0.82 -5.02
CA LEU A 961 46.46 -0.88 -6.42
C LEU A 961 46.48 0.51 -7.11
N GLY A 962 46.27 1.60 -6.37
CA GLY A 962 46.33 2.96 -6.90
C GLY A 962 47.71 3.60 -6.96
N THR A 963 48.72 3.05 -6.28
CA THR A 963 50.07 3.63 -6.23
C THR A 963 51.14 2.75 -6.87
N ASP A 964 50.98 1.42 -6.83
CA ASP A 964 51.91 0.45 -7.42
C ASP A 964 51.38 -0.01 -8.79
N MET A 965 51.86 0.67 -9.85
CA MET A 965 51.39 0.43 -11.22
C MET A 965 51.75 -0.96 -11.76
N GLU A 966 52.87 -1.55 -11.34
CA GLU A 966 53.24 -2.90 -11.75
C GLU A 966 52.35 -3.94 -11.05
N PHE A 967 52.06 -3.74 -9.76
CA PHE A 967 51.09 -4.56 -9.05
C PHE A 967 49.69 -4.46 -9.66
N LEU A 968 49.21 -3.25 -9.98
CA LEU A 968 47.93 -3.05 -10.66
C LEU A 968 47.89 -3.78 -12.01
N LYS A 969 48.90 -3.57 -12.87
CA LYS A 969 49.00 -4.21 -14.19
C LYS A 969 48.96 -5.74 -14.09
N LYS A 970 49.67 -6.28 -13.10
CA LYS A 970 49.73 -7.72 -12.82
C LYS A 970 48.38 -8.29 -12.37
N VAL A 971 47.71 -7.63 -11.42
CA VAL A 971 46.38 -8.06 -10.94
C VAL A 971 45.33 -7.96 -12.06
N ARG A 972 45.33 -6.86 -12.83
CA ARG A 972 44.44 -6.70 -14.00
C ARG A 972 44.65 -7.80 -15.03
N SER A 973 45.91 -8.14 -15.33
CA SER A 973 46.23 -9.23 -16.27
C SER A 973 45.73 -10.58 -15.76
N ARG A 974 45.85 -10.85 -14.46
CA ARG A 974 45.32 -12.06 -13.83
C ARG A 974 43.81 -12.13 -13.93
N VAL A 975 43.08 -11.07 -13.58
CA VAL A 975 41.61 -11.00 -13.70
C VAL A 975 41.18 -11.22 -15.15
N TRP A 976 41.86 -10.56 -16.11
CA TRP A 976 41.56 -10.69 -17.53
C TRP A 976 41.72 -12.12 -18.05
N LYS A 977 42.73 -12.87 -17.58
CA LYS A 977 42.95 -14.28 -17.92
C LYS A 977 41.93 -15.18 -17.21
N GLN A 978 41.79 -15.01 -15.89
CA GLN A 978 41.03 -15.94 -15.06
C GLN A 978 39.52 -15.85 -15.28
N ARG A 979 38.96 -14.74 -15.76
CA ARG A 979 37.53 -14.70 -16.11
C ARG A 979 37.14 -15.70 -17.21
N ILE A 980 38.12 -16.19 -18.00
CA ILE A 980 37.93 -17.22 -19.03
C ILE A 980 38.37 -18.60 -18.53
N CYS A 981 39.50 -18.67 -17.81
CA CYS A 981 40.09 -19.95 -17.37
C CYS A 981 39.45 -20.52 -16.10
N SER A 982 38.88 -19.67 -15.23
CA SER A 982 38.25 -20.10 -13.99
C SER A 982 36.80 -20.55 -14.20
N PRO A 983 36.19 -21.24 -13.22
CA PRO A 983 34.79 -21.65 -13.29
C PRO A 983 33.76 -20.51 -13.26
N LEU A 984 34.17 -19.28 -12.89
CA LEU A 984 33.25 -18.19 -12.50
C LEU A 984 32.21 -17.82 -13.59
N PHE A 985 32.60 -17.86 -14.86
CA PHE A 985 31.72 -17.58 -16.01
C PHE A 985 31.47 -18.81 -16.90
N ASN A 986 31.82 -20.01 -16.40
CA ASN A 986 31.61 -21.25 -17.13
C ASN A 986 30.26 -21.86 -16.75
N THR A 987 29.21 -21.42 -17.44
CA THR A 987 27.82 -21.86 -17.22
C THR A 987 27.62 -23.36 -17.42
N LYS A 988 28.40 -23.99 -18.31
CA LYS A 988 28.29 -25.44 -18.54
C LYS A 988 28.83 -26.24 -17.36
N GLN A 989 30.03 -25.92 -16.88
CA GLN A 989 30.62 -26.56 -15.69
C GLN A 989 29.73 -26.31 -14.47
N TYR A 990 29.26 -25.08 -14.29
CA TYR A 990 28.34 -24.71 -13.22
C TYR A 990 27.07 -25.59 -13.23
N THR A 991 26.45 -25.78 -14.41
CA THR A 991 25.25 -26.61 -14.54
C THR A 991 25.54 -28.06 -14.14
N MET A 992 26.68 -28.62 -14.55
CA MET A 992 27.06 -29.99 -14.17
C MET A 992 27.29 -30.15 -12.66
N ASP A 993 27.86 -29.15 -12.01
CA ASP A 993 28.06 -29.17 -10.55
C ASP A 993 26.73 -29.00 -9.81
N LEU A 994 25.82 -28.18 -10.34
CA LEU A 994 24.46 -28.02 -9.82
C LEU A 994 23.64 -29.31 -9.96
N GLU A 995 23.77 -30.01 -11.08
CA GLU A 995 23.18 -31.32 -11.31
C GLU A 995 23.67 -32.36 -10.29
N ARG A 996 24.98 -32.40 -10.01
CA ARG A 996 25.54 -33.27 -8.98
C ARG A 996 24.91 -33.00 -7.61
N LEU A 997 24.72 -31.72 -7.29
CA LEU A 997 24.09 -31.30 -6.03
C LEU A 997 22.61 -31.71 -5.97
N TYR A 998 21.86 -31.56 -7.06
CA TYR A 998 20.48 -32.02 -7.15
C TYR A 998 20.34 -33.53 -6.99
N LEU A 999 21.24 -34.32 -7.57
CA LEU A 999 21.25 -35.77 -7.40
C LEU A 999 21.49 -36.16 -5.93
N GLN A 1000 22.44 -35.51 -5.25
CA GLN A 1000 22.66 -35.74 -3.81
C GLN A 1000 21.43 -35.41 -2.96
N MET A 1001 20.74 -34.29 -3.25
CA MET A 1001 19.48 -33.93 -2.60
C MET A 1001 18.42 -35.01 -2.80
N TRP A 1002 18.26 -35.49 -4.04
CA TRP A 1002 17.30 -36.51 -4.39
C TRP A 1002 17.61 -37.87 -3.77
N GLU A 1003 18.85 -38.36 -3.86
CA GLU A 1003 19.29 -39.64 -3.31
C GLU A 1003 19.02 -39.72 -1.80
N ARG A 1004 19.31 -38.63 -1.07
CA ARG A 1004 19.01 -38.55 0.36
C ARG A 1004 17.51 -38.65 0.65
N TYR A 1005 16.69 -37.93 -0.10
CA TYR A 1005 15.24 -37.95 0.06
C TYR A 1005 14.66 -39.34 -0.30
N ALA A 1006 15.10 -39.93 -1.41
CA ALA A 1006 14.67 -41.24 -1.88
C ALA A 1006 15.04 -42.35 -0.88
N ALA A 1007 16.15 -42.20 -0.16
CA ALA A 1007 16.54 -43.06 0.96
C ALA A 1007 15.73 -42.83 2.26
N GLY A 1008 14.73 -41.93 2.25
CA GLY A 1008 13.90 -41.59 3.41
C GLY A 1008 14.55 -40.61 4.40
N GLY A 1009 15.70 -40.02 4.04
CA GLY A 1009 16.40 -39.04 4.87
C GLY A 1009 15.71 -37.67 4.90
N LYS A 1010 15.67 -37.04 6.07
CA LYS A 1010 15.28 -35.61 6.20
C LYS A 1010 16.38 -34.69 5.65
N PRO A 1011 16.06 -33.46 5.20
CA PRO A 1011 17.07 -32.50 4.75
C PRO A 1011 18.17 -32.29 5.79
N ASP A 1012 19.44 -32.26 5.34
CA ASP A 1012 20.61 -32.01 6.18
C ASP A 1012 21.74 -31.36 5.38
N HIS A 1013 22.72 -30.78 6.05
CA HIS A 1013 23.79 -30.01 5.41
C HIS A 1013 24.61 -30.87 4.43
N MET A 1014 24.78 -30.35 3.20
CA MET A 1014 25.59 -30.95 2.14
C MET A 1014 26.86 -30.12 1.91
N VAL A 1015 27.82 -30.27 2.82
CA VAL A 1015 29.06 -29.46 2.86
C VAL A 1015 30.30 -30.19 2.33
N LYS A 1016 30.17 -31.48 2.00
CA LYS A 1016 31.22 -32.30 1.38
C LYS A 1016 30.67 -32.86 0.07
N MET A 1017 31.32 -32.58 -1.06
CA MET A 1017 31.01 -33.28 -2.30
C MET A 1017 31.47 -34.74 -2.16
N GLN A 1018 30.51 -35.66 -2.18
CA GLN A 1018 30.82 -37.09 -2.33
C GLN A 1018 31.19 -37.35 -3.79
N SER A 1019 32.30 -38.06 -4.03
CA SER A 1019 32.66 -38.58 -5.35
C SER A 1019 31.67 -39.70 -5.72
N LEU A 1020 31.05 -39.60 -6.90
CA LEU A 1020 30.04 -40.54 -7.40
C LEU A 1020 30.58 -41.95 -7.74
N GLU A 1021 31.80 -42.32 -7.33
CA GLU A 1021 32.43 -43.59 -7.69
C GLU A 1021 32.01 -44.79 -6.81
N SER A 1022 31.07 -44.65 -5.87
CA SER A 1022 30.74 -45.72 -4.91
C SER A 1022 29.32 -46.29 -4.99
N SER A 1023 28.58 -46.11 -6.09
CA SER A 1023 27.20 -46.65 -6.22
C SER A 1023 26.96 -47.53 -7.45
N GLU A 1024 28.00 -48.13 -8.04
CA GLU A 1024 27.86 -49.24 -9.02
C GLU A 1024 27.97 -50.64 -8.38
N SER A 1025 27.94 -50.76 -7.05
CA SER A 1025 27.82 -52.06 -6.38
C SER A 1025 26.65 -52.06 -5.38
N GLY A 1026 25.46 -52.42 -5.84
CA GLY A 1026 24.26 -52.60 -5.02
C GLY A 1026 23.13 -53.26 -5.79
#